data_AF-A0A6I8NZR6-F1
#
_entry.id   AF-A0A6I8NZR6-F1
#
_cell.length_a   1.000
_cell.length_b   1.000
_cell.length_c   1.000
_cell.angle_alpha   90.00
_cell.angle_beta   90.00
_cell.angle_gamma   90.00
#
_symmetry.space_group_name_H-M   'P 1'
#
loop_
_entity.id
_entity.type
_entity.pdbx_description
1 polymer ?
#
loop_
_entity_poly.entity_id
_entity_poly.type
_entity_poly.pdbx_seq_one_letter_code
_entity_poly.pdbx_strand_id
1 'polypeptide(L)'
;MNEPIPRLLSFLLEMKTRFSDEKYKILDSIFTPSAGFPPPPPPAPVPIALARVGGRAPPQRPASLLVLDWPSRSANLARRGCCPIGSPQPAGGAGPAGRASLLLLRRRGRGAGRRPLLLPPLPRRRRAGAMSHERDRATDQMQLWKEQRGSQTPDEITTGAGIPVGDKLNALTAGSRGPLLVQDVVFTDEMAHFDRERIPERVVHAKGAGAFGYFEVTHDITKYTKAKVFEHIGKRTPIAVRFSTVAGESGSADTVRDPRGFAVKFYTDDGNWDLTGNNTPIFFIRDPLLFPSFIHTQKRNPQTHLKDPDMVWDFWSLRPESLHQVSFLFSDRGIPDGHRHMNGYGSHTFKFVNANGKAVYCKFHYKTDQGIKNLTVEEAGRLSREDPDYGLRDLYNAIDTGNYPSWTLYIQVMTFEQAETFPFNPFDLTKIWPHKDYPLIPVGKLILNRNPVNYFADVEQLAFDPSNMPPGIEPSPDKMLQGRLFSYPDTHRHRLGANYLQIPVNCPFRARVANYQRDGPMCVFDNQGGAPNYFPNSFSGPENQPKALEHRYHVSADVQRFNSADEDNVTQVRDFYTQVLNEEERKRLCENIAGHLKDAQLFIQKRAVKNFTDVHPDYGSRIQALLDKYNAMEKKNVIRTFTRPSHHLAAKEKANL
;
A
#
# COMPACT_ATOMS: atom_id res chain seq x y z
N MET A 1 19.08 -45.61 -34.08
CA MET A 1 20.05 -46.66 -33.71
C MET A 1 20.70 -46.19 -32.42
N ASN A 2 20.09 -46.47 -31.27
CA ASN A 2 20.19 -47.69 -30.45
C ASN A 2 21.21 -47.48 -29.33
N GLU A 3 20.76 -47.01 -28.16
CA GLU A 3 20.69 -47.81 -26.93
C GLU A 3 20.17 -46.97 -25.74
N PRO A 4 19.57 -47.60 -24.71
CA PRO A 4 18.53 -47.00 -23.90
C PRO A 4 18.95 -46.65 -22.47
N ILE A 5 18.22 -45.68 -21.92
CA ILE A 5 18.23 -45.27 -20.51
C ILE A 5 17.33 -46.22 -19.71
N PRO A 6 17.83 -46.85 -18.63
CA PRO A 6 16.94 -47.17 -17.51
C PRO A 6 17.61 -46.96 -16.14
N ARG A 7 17.51 -45.75 -15.59
CA ARG A 7 17.75 -45.50 -14.14
C ARG A 7 16.76 -44.54 -13.48
N LEU A 8 15.62 -44.24 -14.12
CA LEU A 8 14.54 -43.45 -13.50
C LEU A 8 13.23 -44.22 -13.30
N LEU A 9 13.10 -45.45 -13.81
CA LEU A 9 11.89 -46.26 -13.69
C LEU A 9 11.91 -47.26 -12.51
N SER A 10 13.08 -47.54 -11.91
CA SER A 10 13.14 -48.40 -10.71
C SER A 10 12.88 -47.64 -9.42
N PHE A 11 13.09 -46.32 -9.38
CA PHE A 11 12.89 -45.52 -8.17
C PHE A 11 11.42 -45.13 -7.96
N LEU A 12 10.62 -45.06 -9.04
CA LEU A 12 9.19 -44.74 -8.99
C LEU A 12 8.28 -45.96 -8.76
N LEU A 13 8.78 -47.18 -8.91
CA LEU A 13 8.03 -48.40 -8.58
C LEU A 13 8.22 -48.87 -7.13
N GLU A 14 9.26 -48.39 -6.42
CA GLU A 14 9.60 -48.82 -5.05
C GLU A 14 8.96 -47.94 -3.96
N MET A 15 8.35 -46.80 -4.31
CA MET A 15 7.58 -45.96 -3.38
C MET A 15 6.08 -46.30 -3.31
N LYS A 16 5.57 -47.20 -4.17
CA LYS A 16 4.13 -47.54 -4.20
C LYS A 16 3.77 -48.82 -3.42
N THR A 17 4.71 -49.42 -2.70
CA THR A 17 4.52 -50.68 -1.94
C THR A 17 5.09 -50.62 -0.52
N ARG A 18 5.17 -49.42 0.08
CA ARG A 18 5.56 -49.24 1.50
C ARG A 18 4.56 -48.40 2.29
N PHE A 19 3.26 -48.61 2.11
CA PHE A 19 2.25 -48.21 3.09
C PHE A 19 1.02 -49.12 2.94
N SER A 20 1.16 -50.38 3.32
CA SER A 20 0.05 -51.20 3.79
C SER A 20 0.52 -52.00 4.99
N ASP A 21 -0.38 -52.16 5.96
CA ASP A 21 -0.31 -53.05 7.11
C ASP A 21 0.55 -52.62 8.31
N GLU A 22 -0.05 -51.81 9.17
CA GLU A 22 -0.41 -52.18 10.56
C GLU A 22 -0.66 -50.92 11.39
N LYS A 23 -1.95 -50.59 11.58
CA LYS A 23 -2.54 -49.88 12.74
C LYS A 23 -3.87 -49.21 12.35
N TYR A 24 -4.90 -50.01 12.08
CA TYR A 24 -6.31 -49.60 12.28
C TYR A 24 -7.15 -50.87 12.52
N LYS A 25 -6.91 -51.50 13.68
CA LYS A 25 -7.89 -52.36 14.34
C LYS A 25 -8.32 -51.63 15.59
N ILE A 26 -9.50 -51.03 15.53
CA ILE A 26 -10.42 -50.53 16.57
C ILE A 26 -11.13 -49.34 15.90
N LEU A 27 -12.25 -49.64 15.26
CA LEU A 27 -13.44 -48.80 15.01
C LEU A 27 -14.29 -49.47 13.91
N ASP A 28 -14.68 -50.72 14.15
CA ASP A 28 -15.66 -51.42 13.29
C ASP A 28 -16.65 -52.22 14.16
N SER A 29 -16.99 -51.65 15.31
CA SER A 29 -18.09 -52.10 16.16
C SER A 29 -18.88 -50.86 16.57
N ILE A 30 -19.87 -50.49 15.76
CA ILE A 30 -21.16 -49.85 16.07
C ILE A 30 -21.69 -49.39 14.70
N PHE A 31 -22.88 -49.89 14.34
CA PHE A 31 -23.65 -49.68 13.09
C PHE A 31 -23.55 -50.76 12.00
N THR A 32 -24.17 -51.92 12.26
CA THR A 32 -24.97 -52.62 11.24
C THR A 32 -26.32 -51.91 11.06
N PRO A 33 -26.82 -51.70 9.82
CA PRO A 33 -28.24 -51.62 9.56
C PRO A 33 -28.73 -52.84 8.75
N SER A 34 -29.76 -53.48 9.29
CA SER A 34 -30.57 -54.50 8.64
C SER A 34 -31.43 -53.94 7.49
N ALA A 35 -31.51 -54.72 6.42
CA ALA A 35 -32.66 -54.95 5.53
C ALA A 35 -33.74 -53.86 5.29
N GLY A 36 -33.84 -53.42 4.02
CA GLY A 36 -35.06 -53.53 3.20
C GLY A 36 -36.24 -52.56 3.40
N PHE A 37 -36.38 -51.58 2.49
CA PHE A 37 -37.67 -51.02 2.03
C PHE A 37 -37.58 -50.69 0.52
N PRO A 38 -38.67 -50.84 -0.27
CA PRO A 38 -38.63 -50.72 -1.74
C PRO A 38 -38.62 -49.25 -2.22
N PRO A 39 -38.16 -48.99 -3.46
CA PRO A 39 -38.13 -47.64 -4.03
C PRO A 39 -39.54 -47.11 -4.39
N PRO A 40 -39.75 -45.78 -4.38
CA PRO A 40 -41.02 -45.18 -4.81
C PRO A 40 -41.25 -45.31 -6.33
N PRO A 41 -42.51 -45.31 -6.81
CA PRO A 41 -42.83 -45.51 -8.22
C PRO A 41 -42.44 -44.28 -9.07
N PRO A 42 -42.14 -44.47 -10.38
CA PRO A 42 -41.84 -43.38 -11.29
C PRO A 42 -43.09 -42.53 -11.62
N PRO A 43 -42.92 -41.24 -11.97
CA PRO A 43 -44.04 -40.37 -12.33
C PRO A 43 -44.74 -40.85 -13.62
N ALA A 44 -46.06 -40.77 -13.63
CA ALA A 44 -46.92 -41.21 -14.72
C ALA A 44 -46.72 -40.37 -16.01
N PRO A 45 -46.71 -41.01 -17.20
CA PRO A 45 -46.65 -40.29 -18.47
C PRO A 45 -47.97 -39.60 -18.80
N VAL A 46 -47.89 -38.31 -19.15
CA VAL A 46 -49.00 -37.52 -19.71
C VAL A 46 -49.35 -38.07 -21.10
N PRO A 47 -50.62 -38.34 -21.43
CA PRO A 47 -50.99 -38.93 -22.71
C PRO A 47 -50.83 -37.92 -23.85
N ILE A 48 -49.89 -38.22 -24.76
CA ILE A 48 -49.81 -37.61 -26.09
C ILE A 48 -50.84 -38.32 -26.98
N ALA A 49 -51.92 -37.62 -27.32
CA ALA A 49 -52.88 -38.08 -28.32
C ALA A 49 -52.27 -37.95 -29.72
N LEU A 50 -51.94 -39.09 -30.34
CA LEU A 50 -51.62 -39.22 -31.75
C LEU A 50 -52.91 -39.46 -32.54
N ALA A 51 -53.36 -38.45 -33.30
CA ALA A 51 -54.28 -38.65 -34.41
C ALA A 51 -53.48 -38.67 -35.72
N ARG A 52 -53.41 -39.83 -36.38
CA ARG A 52 -52.97 -39.96 -37.77
C ARG A 52 -54.18 -39.76 -38.68
N VAL A 53 -54.13 -38.79 -39.59
CA VAL A 53 -54.78 -38.88 -40.91
C VAL A 53 -53.88 -38.17 -41.93
N GLY A 54 -53.48 -38.90 -42.97
CA GLY A 54 -52.72 -38.36 -44.09
C GLY A 54 -53.61 -37.70 -45.15
N GLY A 55 -52.97 -37.00 -46.08
CA GLY A 55 -53.55 -36.73 -47.39
C GLY A 55 -53.55 -35.26 -47.83
N ARG A 56 -52.76 -35.01 -48.89
CA ARG A 56 -52.96 -34.05 -49.99
C ARG A 56 -52.82 -32.53 -49.70
N ALA A 57 -51.90 -31.92 -50.43
CA ALA A 57 -51.86 -30.50 -50.79
C ALA A 57 -52.93 -30.18 -51.88
N PRO A 58 -53.09 -28.94 -52.38
CA PRO A 58 -52.68 -27.59 -51.95
C PRO A 58 -53.96 -26.65 -51.98
N PRO A 59 -54.00 -25.33 -52.34
CA PRO A 59 -52.97 -24.26 -52.46
C PRO A 59 -53.40 -22.84 -51.96
N GLN A 60 -52.48 -21.88 -52.11
CA GLN A 60 -52.64 -20.44 -52.42
C GLN A 60 -52.88 -19.37 -51.33
N ARG A 61 -51.83 -18.51 -51.25
CA ARG A 61 -51.79 -17.05 -51.01
C ARG A 61 -52.08 -16.54 -49.58
N PRO A 62 -51.37 -15.48 -49.15
CA PRO A 62 -51.98 -14.18 -49.37
C PRO A 62 -51.03 -13.11 -49.91
N ALA A 63 -51.69 -12.14 -50.53
CA ALA A 63 -51.17 -10.86 -50.91
C ALA A 63 -50.82 -10.00 -49.69
N SER A 64 -49.86 -9.13 -49.95
CA SER A 64 -49.52 -7.89 -49.27
C SER A 64 -50.71 -6.95 -49.04
N LEU A 65 -50.74 -6.28 -47.88
CA LEU A 65 -50.82 -4.82 -47.63
C LEU A 65 -51.39 -4.60 -46.21
N LEU A 66 -50.62 -3.96 -45.32
CA LEU A 66 -50.78 -2.55 -44.90
C LEU A 66 -52.04 -2.30 -44.07
N VAL A 67 -51.88 -1.78 -42.84
CA VAL A 67 -52.54 -0.58 -42.28
C VAL A 67 -52.54 -0.57 -40.74
N LEU A 68 -51.87 0.47 -40.20
CA LEU A 68 -52.19 1.36 -39.07
C LEU A 68 -52.47 0.84 -37.64
N ASP A 69 -51.60 1.31 -36.73
CA ASP A 69 -51.83 2.00 -35.44
C ASP A 69 -53.08 1.73 -34.58
N TRP A 70 -52.83 1.32 -33.32
CA TRP A 70 -53.25 2.00 -32.06
C TRP A 70 -52.46 1.35 -30.87
N PRO A 71 -52.38 1.91 -29.63
CA PRO A 71 -51.16 2.16 -28.88
C PRO A 71 -51.17 1.38 -27.56
N SER A 72 -50.04 1.33 -26.86
CA SER A 72 -50.06 0.94 -25.45
C SER A 72 -48.92 1.59 -24.67
N ARG A 73 -49.34 2.35 -23.66
CA ARG A 73 -48.52 2.91 -22.59
C ARG A 73 -47.74 1.79 -21.91
N SER A 74 -46.48 2.03 -21.53
CA SER A 74 -45.88 1.51 -20.29
C SER A 74 -44.53 2.15 -19.97
N ALA A 75 -44.53 2.91 -18.86
CA ALA A 75 -43.52 3.02 -17.82
C ALA A 75 -42.03 3.21 -18.18
N ASN A 76 -41.56 4.42 -17.88
CA ASN A 76 -40.20 4.72 -17.40
C ASN A 76 -39.75 3.76 -16.28
N LEU A 77 -38.54 3.23 -16.40
CA LEU A 77 -37.74 2.79 -15.26
C LEU A 77 -36.26 3.04 -15.54
N ALA A 78 -35.82 4.24 -15.12
CA ALA A 78 -34.43 4.54 -14.88
C ALA A 78 -33.92 3.68 -13.72
N ARG A 79 -32.86 2.90 -13.93
CA ARG A 79 -32.11 2.27 -12.83
C ARG A 79 -30.84 3.08 -12.55
N ARG A 80 -30.90 3.78 -11.43
CA ARG A 80 -29.76 4.38 -10.72
C ARG A 80 -28.92 3.25 -10.10
N GLY A 81 -27.63 3.23 -10.39
CA GLY A 81 -26.64 2.50 -9.58
C GLY A 81 -26.27 3.35 -8.36
N CYS A 82 -26.42 2.78 -7.18
CA CYS A 82 -26.10 3.41 -5.90
C CYS A 82 -24.60 3.26 -5.57
N CYS A 83 -23.90 4.38 -5.39
CA CYS A 83 -22.75 4.51 -4.50
C CYS A 83 -22.90 5.85 -3.77
N PRO A 84 -22.88 5.92 -2.43
CA PRO A 84 -23.03 7.19 -1.72
C PRO A 84 -21.65 7.76 -1.37
N ILE A 85 -21.21 8.81 -2.08
CA ILE A 85 -20.30 9.81 -1.52
C ILE A 85 -20.83 11.17 -1.99
N GLY A 86 -21.59 11.84 -1.13
CA GLY A 86 -22.10 13.18 -1.36
C GLY A 86 -21.31 14.20 -0.54
N SER A 87 -20.74 15.21 -1.20
CA SER A 87 -20.32 16.47 -0.58
C SER A 87 -21.06 17.60 -1.31
N PRO A 88 -21.68 18.56 -0.61
CA PRO A 88 -22.52 19.57 -1.24
C PRO A 88 -21.68 20.77 -1.74
N GLN A 89 -21.93 21.20 -2.98
CA GLN A 89 -21.61 22.55 -3.45
C GLN A 89 -22.89 23.21 -3.98
N PRO A 90 -23.15 24.50 -3.69
CA PRO A 90 -24.25 25.24 -4.29
C PRO A 90 -23.83 25.89 -5.61
N ALA A 91 -24.68 25.76 -6.63
CA ALA A 91 -24.55 26.42 -7.92
C ALA A 91 -25.04 27.87 -7.86
N GLY A 92 -24.28 28.80 -8.43
CA GLY A 92 -24.67 30.19 -8.64
C GLY A 92 -24.10 30.72 -9.96
N GLY A 93 -24.97 31.29 -10.78
CA GLY A 93 -24.67 32.04 -12.01
C GLY A 93 -25.99 32.30 -12.76
N ALA A 94 -26.27 33.43 -13.39
CA ALA A 94 -25.55 34.67 -13.61
C ALA A 94 -26.56 35.72 -14.12
N GLY A 95 -26.23 37.02 -14.05
CA GLY A 95 -26.95 38.08 -14.77
C GLY A 95 -26.45 39.49 -14.43
N PRO A 96 -25.90 40.28 -15.39
CA PRO A 96 -25.31 41.58 -15.14
C PRO A 96 -26.26 42.77 -15.42
N ALA A 97 -25.76 43.95 -15.06
CA ALA A 97 -26.43 45.22 -14.76
C ALA A 97 -26.89 46.10 -15.95
N GLY A 98 -27.87 46.97 -15.67
CA GLY A 98 -27.66 48.43 -15.69
C GLY A 98 -28.46 49.30 -16.69
N ARG A 99 -29.31 50.22 -16.16
CA ARG A 99 -29.60 51.63 -16.56
C ARG A 99 -30.92 52.07 -15.89
N ALA A 100 -30.97 52.92 -14.85
CA ALA A 100 -30.72 54.37 -14.77
C ALA A 100 -31.82 55.27 -15.36
N SER A 101 -32.59 55.96 -14.50
CA SER A 101 -33.12 57.34 -14.60
C SER A 101 -34.17 57.56 -13.48
N LEU A 102 -33.89 58.42 -12.48
CA LEU A 102 -34.27 59.85 -12.38
C LEU A 102 -35.79 60.04 -12.11
N LEU A 103 -36.31 60.89 -11.22
CA LEU A 103 -35.76 61.92 -10.31
C LEU A 103 -36.97 62.50 -9.51
N LEU A 104 -36.79 62.77 -8.19
CA LEU A 104 -37.35 63.90 -7.39
C LEU A 104 -38.89 64.15 -7.30
N LEU A 105 -39.52 64.73 -6.26
CA LEU A 105 -39.13 65.79 -5.33
C LEU A 105 -40.24 65.95 -4.23
N ARG A 106 -39.83 66.10 -2.94
CA ARG A 106 -40.42 66.95 -1.83
C ARG A 106 -41.89 66.76 -1.38
N ARG A 107 -42.36 67.09 -0.17
CA ARG A 107 -41.84 67.68 1.09
C ARG A 107 -42.93 67.52 2.19
N ARG A 108 -42.47 67.43 3.46
CA ARG A 108 -43.03 67.98 4.73
C ARG A 108 -44.38 67.48 5.28
N GLY A 109 -44.35 67.06 6.55
CA GLY A 109 -45.48 67.22 7.48
C GLY A 109 -45.34 66.40 8.78
N ARG A 110 -44.90 67.06 9.85
CA ARG A 110 -44.71 66.57 11.23
C ARG A 110 -45.92 65.85 11.85
N GLY A 111 -45.64 64.84 12.70
CA GLY A 111 -46.56 64.38 13.75
C GLY A 111 -45.92 63.29 14.62
N ALA A 112 -45.69 63.59 15.90
CA ALA A 112 -44.86 62.82 16.83
C ALA A 112 -45.58 61.62 17.47
N GLY A 113 -44.84 60.54 17.73
CA GLY A 113 -45.25 59.43 18.59
C GLY A 113 -44.08 58.50 18.91
N ARG A 114 -43.51 58.62 20.11
CA ARG A 114 -42.39 57.81 20.63
C ARG A 114 -42.83 56.36 20.90
N ARG A 115 -42.06 55.38 20.44
CA ARG A 115 -41.92 54.03 21.04
C ARG A 115 -40.43 53.64 21.09
N PRO A 116 -39.96 52.90 22.11
CA PRO A 116 -38.53 52.68 22.36
C PRO A 116 -37.95 51.55 21.50
N LEU A 117 -36.71 51.75 21.06
CA LEU A 117 -35.85 50.75 20.40
C LEU A 117 -35.44 49.66 21.40
N LEU A 118 -35.85 48.42 21.14
CA LEU A 118 -35.26 47.22 21.73
C LEU A 118 -33.99 46.86 20.94
N LEU A 119 -32.84 46.95 21.60
CA LEU A 119 -31.54 46.48 21.09
C LEU A 119 -31.52 44.94 21.02
N PRO A 120 -30.77 44.36 20.06
CA PRO A 120 -30.62 42.91 19.93
C PRO A 120 -29.77 42.33 21.08
N PRO A 121 -29.98 41.06 21.47
CA PRO A 121 -29.32 40.47 22.62
C PRO A 121 -27.81 40.25 22.37
N LEU A 122 -27.00 40.68 23.33
CA LEU A 122 -25.56 40.47 23.40
C LEU A 122 -25.20 38.96 23.48
N PRO A 123 -24.04 38.54 22.94
CA PRO A 123 -23.61 37.15 22.98
C PRO A 123 -23.37 36.70 24.41
N ARG A 124 -23.93 35.54 24.78
CA ARG A 124 -23.73 34.92 26.09
C ARG A 124 -22.23 34.74 26.36
N ARG A 125 -21.75 35.40 27.43
CA ARG A 125 -20.45 35.13 28.05
C ARG A 125 -20.32 33.62 28.30
N ARG A 126 -19.36 32.97 27.64
CA ARG A 126 -18.90 31.64 28.04
C ARG A 126 -18.45 31.73 29.50
N ARG A 127 -19.04 30.90 30.36
CA ARG A 127 -18.53 30.66 31.71
C ARG A 127 -17.09 30.16 31.58
N ALA A 128 -16.15 30.87 32.17
CA ALA A 128 -14.88 30.30 32.59
C ALA A 128 -15.18 29.33 33.73
N GLY A 129 -14.85 28.04 33.56
CA GLY A 129 -15.08 27.03 34.59
C GLY A 129 -15.32 25.62 34.06
N ALA A 130 -14.29 25.04 33.45
CA ALA A 130 -13.94 23.62 33.49
C ALA A 130 -12.61 23.49 32.73
N MET A 131 -11.53 23.06 33.37
CA MET A 131 -10.43 22.48 32.60
C MET A 131 -10.98 21.16 32.04
N SER A 132 -11.59 21.20 30.86
CA SER A 132 -11.81 19.99 30.09
C SER A 132 -10.44 19.39 29.83
N HIS A 133 -10.23 18.15 30.26
CA HIS A 133 -9.16 17.34 29.69
C HIS A 133 -9.47 17.16 28.19
N GLU A 134 -9.14 18.14 27.36
CA GLU A 134 -9.22 18.02 25.91
C GLU A 134 -8.11 17.04 25.49
N ARG A 135 -8.52 15.81 25.22
CA ARG A 135 -7.65 14.77 24.68
C ARG A 135 -7.45 15.04 23.18
N ASP A 136 -6.48 14.36 22.58
CA ASP A 136 -6.28 14.45 21.15
C ASP A 136 -7.40 13.76 20.37
N ARG A 137 -7.55 14.13 19.09
CA ARG A 137 -8.66 13.70 18.23
C ARG A 137 -8.66 12.20 17.96
N ALA A 138 -7.49 11.58 17.88
CA ALA A 138 -7.38 10.13 17.74
C ALA A 138 -7.97 9.43 18.99
N THR A 139 -7.66 9.94 20.19
CA THR A 139 -8.19 9.41 21.45
C THR A 139 -9.71 9.58 21.57
N ASP A 140 -10.27 10.67 21.02
CA ASP A 140 -11.71 10.95 21.06
C ASP A 140 -12.51 10.29 19.92
N GLN A 141 -11.92 9.42 19.09
CA GLN A 141 -12.57 8.84 17.91
C GLN A 141 -13.95 8.22 18.22
N MET A 142 -14.07 7.38 19.26
CA MET A 142 -15.34 6.74 19.65
C MET A 142 -16.36 7.74 20.21
N GLN A 143 -15.90 8.78 20.91
CA GLN A 143 -16.75 9.85 21.42
C GLN A 143 -17.33 10.65 20.25
N LEU A 144 -16.49 11.03 19.28
CA LEU A 144 -16.90 11.75 18.07
C LEU A 144 -17.87 10.93 17.22
N TRP A 145 -17.63 9.61 17.07
CA TRP A 145 -18.57 8.72 16.38
C TRP A 145 -19.96 8.74 17.03
N LYS A 146 -20.01 8.63 18.36
CA LYS A 146 -21.27 8.68 19.12
C LYS A 146 -21.97 10.02 18.96
N GLU A 147 -21.23 11.12 19.07
CA GLU A 147 -21.78 12.48 18.94
C GLU A 147 -22.33 12.76 17.54
N GLN A 148 -21.66 12.28 16.49
CA GLN A 148 -22.09 12.46 15.10
C GLN A 148 -23.41 11.75 14.78
N ARG A 149 -23.73 10.64 15.45
CA ARG A 149 -25.05 9.99 15.34
C ARG A 149 -26.17 10.78 16.03
N GLY A 150 -25.84 11.77 16.85
CA GLY A 150 -26.80 12.66 17.51
C GLY A 150 -27.85 11.89 18.31
N SER A 151 -29.13 12.08 17.95
CA SER A 151 -30.28 11.44 18.62
C SER A 151 -30.80 10.18 17.91
N GLN A 152 -30.04 9.61 16.97
CA GLN A 152 -30.43 8.36 16.31
C GLN A 152 -30.44 7.22 17.32
N THR A 153 -31.43 6.35 17.23
CA THR A 153 -31.43 5.09 17.97
C THR A 153 -30.30 4.19 17.46
N PRO A 154 -29.68 3.37 18.32
CA PRO A 154 -28.75 2.34 17.88
C PRO A 154 -29.41 1.40 16.87
N ASP A 155 -28.63 0.91 15.92
CA ASP A 155 -29.11 -0.08 14.95
C ASP A 155 -29.39 -1.41 15.64
N GLU A 156 -30.31 -2.21 15.09
CA GLU A 156 -30.51 -3.59 15.51
C GLU A 156 -29.26 -4.42 15.14
N ILE A 157 -28.72 -5.16 16.10
CA ILE A 157 -27.60 -6.06 15.84
C ILE A 157 -28.12 -7.23 15.00
N THR A 158 -27.38 -7.57 13.94
CA THR A 158 -27.71 -8.68 13.04
C THR A 158 -26.52 -9.62 12.88
N THR A 159 -26.77 -10.85 12.43
CA THR A 159 -25.72 -11.76 11.91
C THR A 159 -25.19 -11.26 10.56
N GLY A 160 -24.14 -11.90 10.03
CA GLY A 160 -23.63 -11.60 8.69
C GLY A 160 -24.67 -11.73 7.56
N ALA A 161 -25.74 -12.50 7.77
CA ALA A 161 -26.86 -12.66 6.84
C ALA A 161 -27.99 -11.63 7.03
N GLY A 162 -27.85 -10.67 7.96
CA GLY A 162 -28.86 -9.65 8.24
C GLY A 162 -30.01 -10.12 9.14
N ILE A 163 -29.85 -11.24 9.84
CA ILE A 163 -30.89 -11.78 10.75
C ILE A 163 -30.77 -11.09 12.11
N PRO A 164 -31.85 -10.50 12.67
CA PRO A 164 -31.80 -9.85 13.98
C PRO A 164 -31.37 -10.79 15.11
N VAL A 165 -30.53 -10.28 16.02
CA VAL A 165 -29.99 -11.03 17.17
C VAL A 165 -30.72 -10.63 18.45
N GLY A 166 -31.28 -11.62 19.16
CA GLY A 166 -31.99 -11.39 20.42
C GLY A 166 -31.07 -11.12 21.62
N ASP A 167 -30.04 -11.95 21.80
CA ASP A 167 -29.01 -11.80 22.83
C ASP A 167 -27.64 -12.18 22.25
N LYS A 168 -26.66 -11.30 22.40
CA LYS A 168 -25.26 -11.48 21.94
C LYS A 168 -24.28 -11.56 23.11
N LEU A 169 -24.77 -11.49 24.35
CA LEU A 169 -23.96 -11.53 25.56
C LEU A 169 -23.88 -12.93 26.16
N ASN A 170 -24.79 -13.83 25.79
CA ASN A 170 -24.86 -15.19 26.31
C ASN A 170 -24.95 -16.22 25.18
N ALA A 171 -24.19 -17.30 25.31
CA ALA A 171 -24.26 -18.43 24.38
C ALA A 171 -25.43 -19.37 24.72
N LEU A 172 -25.94 -20.08 23.72
CA LEU A 172 -27.07 -20.99 23.85
C LEU A 172 -26.63 -22.36 24.38
N THR A 173 -27.11 -22.72 25.58
CA THR A 173 -26.74 -23.96 26.27
C THR A 173 -27.94 -24.86 26.62
N ALA A 174 -27.70 -26.16 26.84
CA ALA A 174 -28.69 -27.10 27.37
C ALA A 174 -28.93 -26.91 28.88
N GLY A 175 -29.62 -25.83 29.25
CA GLY A 175 -29.82 -25.42 30.64
C GLY A 175 -28.68 -24.53 31.15
N SER A 176 -28.88 -23.87 32.30
CA SER A 176 -28.00 -22.80 32.81
C SER A 176 -26.56 -23.20 33.12
N ARG A 177 -26.28 -24.51 33.23
CA ARG A 177 -24.94 -25.08 33.45
C ARG A 177 -24.63 -26.23 32.47
N GLY A 178 -25.39 -26.33 31.39
CA GLY A 178 -25.21 -27.36 30.38
C GLY A 178 -24.18 -26.99 29.32
N PRO A 179 -23.87 -27.91 28.40
CA PRO A 179 -22.97 -27.65 27.29
C PRO A 179 -23.55 -26.63 26.28
N LEU A 180 -22.66 -25.98 25.54
CA LEU A 180 -22.98 -25.18 24.34
C LEU A 180 -23.67 -26.06 23.29
N LEU A 181 -24.60 -25.47 22.53
CA LEU A 181 -25.27 -26.13 21.42
C LEU A 181 -24.72 -25.65 20.07
N VAL A 182 -24.51 -26.58 19.14
CA VAL A 182 -24.11 -26.28 17.75
C VAL A 182 -25.13 -25.40 17.03
N GLN A 183 -26.40 -25.44 17.46
CA GLN A 183 -27.47 -24.60 16.89
C GLN A 183 -27.35 -23.11 17.30
N ASP A 184 -26.36 -22.73 18.11
CA ASP A 184 -26.00 -21.33 18.31
C ASP A 184 -25.29 -20.76 17.07
N VAL A 185 -26.11 -20.42 16.07
CA VAL A 185 -25.64 -19.87 14.80
C VAL A 185 -25.14 -18.43 14.94
N VAL A 186 -25.56 -17.69 15.99
CA VAL A 186 -25.06 -16.34 16.28
C VAL A 186 -23.61 -16.42 16.74
N PHE A 187 -23.33 -17.28 17.72
CA PHE A 187 -21.97 -17.55 18.17
C PHE A 187 -21.08 -18.03 17.02
N THR A 188 -21.56 -19.00 16.25
CA THR A 188 -20.77 -19.62 15.17
C THR A 188 -20.43 -18.62 14.07
N ASP A 189 -21.39 -17.78 13.66
CA ASP A 189 -21.20 -16.73 12.64
C ASP A 189 -20.16 -15.69 13.08
N GLU A 190 -20.31 -15.14 14.28
CA GLU A 190 -19.36 -14.16 14.82
C GLU A 190 -17.96 -14.73 15.01
N MET A 191 -17.86 -15.88 15.68
CA MET A 191 -16.57 -16.49 16.00
C MET A 191 -15.81 -16.88 14.72
N ALA A 192 -16.52 -17.44 13.73
CA ALA A 192 -15.88 -17.83 12.47
C ALA A 192 -15.36 -16.64 11.65
N HIS A 193 -16.02 -15.47 11.73
CA HIS A 193 -15.51 -14.25 11.11
C HIS A 193 -14.32 -13.68 11.90
N PHE A 194 -14.39 -13.64 13.23
CA PHE A 194 -13.30 -13.21 14.11
C PHE A 194 -12.00 -13.99 13.81
N ASP A 195 -12.10 -15.31 13.69
CA ASP A 195 -10.98 -16.20 13.36
C ASP A 195 -10.32 -15.91 12.00
N ARG A 196 -11.00 -15.15 11.13
CA ARG A 196 -10.58 -14.84 9.74
C ARG A 196 -10.29 -13.35 9.51
N GLU A 197 -10.22 -12.54 10.56
CA GLU A 197 -9.93 -11.10 10.42
C GLU A 197 -8.52 -10.81 9.88
N ARG A 198 -7.54 -11.69 10.16
CA ARG A 198 -6.14 -11.45 9.77
C ARG A 198 -5.90 -11.92 8.35
N ILE A 199 -5.38 -11.02 7.54
CA ILE A 199 -4.76 -11.32 6.23
C ILE A 199 -3.23 -11.27 6.39
N PRO A 200 -2.45 -11.83 5.44
CA PRO A 200 -1.01 -11.64 5.46
C PRO A 200 -0.66 -10.14 5.45
N GLU A 201 0.28 -9.73 6.30
CA GLU A 201 0.85 -8.38 6.20
C GLU A 201 1.66 -8.21 4.91
N ARG A 202 2.03 -6.99 4.57
CA ARG A 202 2.99 -6.77 3.48
C ARG A 202 4.34 -7.36 3.88
N VAL A 203 4.96 -8.16 3.01
CA VAL A 203 6.27 -8.79 3.27
C VAL A 203 7.36 -7.76 3.62
N VAL A 204 7.26 -6.56 3.07
CA VAL A 204 8.04 -5.37 3.43
C VAL A 204 7.08 -4.22 3.66
N HIS A 205 7.48 -3.24 4.47
CA HIS A 205 6.63 -2.09 4.77
C HIS A 205 5.30 -2.44 5.47
N ALA A 206 5.32 -3.43 6.37
CA ALA A 206 4.14 -3.89 7.09
C ALA A 206 3.55 -2.79 7.98
N LYS A 207 4.35 -2.17 8.86
CA LYS A 207 3.90 -1.06 9.71
C LYS A 207 3.77 0.24 8.92
N GLY A 208 2.61 0.89 8.98
CA GLY A 208 2.40 2.14 8.26
C GLY A 208 1.16 2.93 8.67
N ALA A 209 1.02 4.10 8.05
CA ALA A 209 -0.09 5.05 8.23
C ALA A 209 -0.61 5.49 6.86
N GLY A 210 -1.91 5.71 6.74
CA GLY A 210 -2.54 6.10 5.48
C GLY A 210 -3.40 7.34 5.62
N ALA A 211 -3.50 8.11 4.53
CA ALA A 211 -4.37 9.27 4.43
C ALA A 211 -4.75 9.54 2.97
N PHE A 212 -5.76 10.38 2.77
CA PHE A 212 -6.27 10.75 1.46
C PHE A 212 -6.25 12.26 1.28
N GLY A 213 -6.32 12.68 0.02
CA GLY A 213 -6.56 14.08 -0.32
C GLY A 213 -6.53 14.30 -1.81
N TYR A 214 -5.76 15.28 -2.27
CA TYR A 214 -5.66 15.59 -3.70
C TYR A 214 -4.26 16.03 -4.13
N PHE A 215 -3.98 15.78 -5.40
CA PHE A 215 -2.91 16.39 -6.15
C PHE A 215 -3.46 17.56 -6.97
N GLU A 216 -2.79 18.70 -6.96
CA GLU A 216 -3.14 19.88 -7.75
C GLU A 216 -1.96 20.29 -8.64
N VAL A 217 -2.18 20.38 -9.96
CA VAL A 217 -1.17 20.87 -10.90
C VAL A 217 -1.00 22.38 -10.71
N THR A 218 0.23 22.85 -10.55
CA THR A 218 0.53 24.29 -10.41
C THR A 218 1.41 24.83 -11.54
N HIS A 219 2.09 23.94 -12.28
CA HIS A 219 2.98 24.30 -13.37
C HIS A 219 2.76 23.39 -14.57
N ASP A 220 2.86 23.95 -15.77
CA ASP A 220 2.70 23.20 -17.01
C ASP A 220 3.98 22.41 -17.36
N ILE A 221 3.83 21.09 -17.44
CA ILE A 221 4.88 20.15 -17.88
C ILE A 221 4.45 19.31 -19.10
N THR A 222 3.38 19.69 -19.78
CA THR A 222 2.81 18.95 -20.92
C THR A 222 3.78 18.80 -22.10
N LYS A 223 4.79 19.69 -22.18
CA LYS A 223 5.93 19.54 -23.12
C LYS A 223 6.71 18.23 -22.93
N TYR A 224 6.71 17.65 -21.73
CA TYR A 224 7.41 16.41 -21.42
C TYR A 224 6.49 15.18 -21.43
N THR A 225 5.23 15.32 -21.02
CA THR A 225 4.31 14.20 -20.83
C THR A 225 2.89 14.50 -21.31
N LYS A 226 2.23 13.49 -21.90
CA LYS A 226 0.81 13.52 -22.27
C LYS A 226 -0.13 13.02 -21.17
N ALA A 227 0.40 12.68 -19.99
CA ALA A 227 -0.39 12.08 -18.92
C ALA A 227 -1.45 13.05 -18.40
N LYS A 228 -2.71 12.61 -18.42
CA LYS A 228 -3.87 13.45 -18.07
C LYS A 228 -3.83 14.00 -16.65
N VAL A 229 -3.11 13.36 -15.73
CA VAL A 229 -2.92 13.88 -14.37
C VAL A 229 -2.23 15.24 -14.34
N PHE A 230 -1.46 15.59 -15.38
CA PHE A 230 -0.70 16.86 -15.51
C PHE A 230 -1.27 17.80 -16.59
N GLU A 231 -2.46 17.53 -17.11
CA GLU A 231 -3.00 18.12 -18.34
C GLU A 231 -3.15 19.65 -18.33
N HIS A 232 -3.57 20.23 -17.20
CA HIS A 232 -3.73 21.68 -17.08
C HIS A 232 -3.50 22.13 -15.64
N ILE A 233 -2.97 23.34 -15.49
CA ILE A 233 -2.81 24.01 -14.19
C ILE A 233 -4.20 24.15 -13.52
N GLY A 234 -4.26 23.87 -12.23
CA GLY A 234 -5.49 23.82 -11.44
C GLY A 234 -6.23 22.49 -11.50
N LYS A 235 -5.82 21.52 -12.34
CA LYS A 235 -6.41 20.18 -12.33
C LYS A 235 -6.19 19.53 -10.98
N ARG A 236 -7.27 19.07 -10.35
CA ARG A 236 -7.23 18.29 -9.11
C ARG A 236 -7.51 16.82 -9.37
N THR A 237 -6.63 15.98 -8.87
CA THR A 237 -6.75 14.51 -8.94
C THR A 237 -6.82 13.95 -7.53
N PRO A 238 -7.85 13.16 -7.16
CA PRO A 238 -7.88 12.50 -5.85
C PRO A 238 -6.64 11.62 -5.65
N ILE A 239 -6.11 11.59 -4.43
CA ILE A 239 -4.98 10.72 -4.07
C ILE A 239 -5.24 9.92 -2.80
N ALA A 240 -4.60 8.75 -2.73
CA ALA A 240 -4.40 7.98 -1.51
C ALA A 240 -2.89 7.83 -1.25
N VAL A 241 -2.47 7.99 0.00
CA VAL A 241 -1.07 7.91 0.40
C VAL A 241 -0.92 6.91 1.54
N ARG A 242 0.15 6.13 1.49
CA ARG A 242 0.59 5.29 2.61
C ARG A 242 2.06 5.54 2.91
N PHE A 243 2.32 5.84 4.17
CA PHE A 243 3.64 5.89 4.78
C PHE A 243 3.92 4.60 5.52
N SER A 244 5.20 4.25 5.68
CA SER A 244 5.59 3.03 6.40
C SER A 244 7.04 3.03 6.80
N THR A 245 7.41 2.19 7.77
CA THR A 245 8.79 1.66 7.90
C THR A 245 9.01 0.56 6.83
N VAL A 246 10.07 -0.25 6.91
CA VAL A 246 10.40 -1.30 5.92
C VAL A 246 10.50 -2.67 6.56
N ALA A 247 11.41 -2.84 7.54
CA ALA A 247 11.82 -4.15 8.01
C ALA A 247 10.86 -4.75 9.04
N GLY A 248 10.37 -3.92 9.95
CA GLY A 248 9.50 -4.32 11.06
C GLY A 248 8.14 -4.85 10.60
N GLU A 249 7.60 -5.78 11.38
CA GLU A 249 6.26 -6.36 11.20
C GLU A 249 5.16 -5.39 11.68
N SER A 250 3.89 -5.74 11.53
CA SER A 250 2.74 -4.85 11.79
C SER A 250 2.69 -4.26 13.20
N GLY A 251 3.26 -4.93 14.21
CA GLY A 251 3.31 -4.46 15.60
C GLY A 251 4.62 -3.75 15.99
N SER A 252 5.50 -3.47 15.04
CA SER A 252 6.76 -2.76 15.30
C SER A 252 6.55 -1.25 15.53
N ALA A 253 7.54 -0.58 16.12
CA ALA A 253 7.46 0.86 16.39
C ALA A 253 7.76 1.73 15.16
N ASP A 254 7.10 2.90 15.06
CA ASP A 254 7.27 3.85 13.97
C ASP A 254 8.60 4.61 14.02
N THR A 255 9.12 4.92 15.22
CA THR A 255 10.29 5.77 15.44
C THR A 255 11.59 4.98 15.50
N VAL A 256 11.82 4.12 14.50
CA VAL A 256 13.05 3.32 14.37
C VAL A 256 13.90 3.79 13.18
N ARG A 257 15.21 3.50 13.21
CA ARG A 257 16.09 3.75 12.06
C ARG A 257 15.74 2.78 10.93
N ASP A 258 15.18 3.32 9.86
CA ASP A 258 14.74 2.55 8.67
C ASP A 258 14.49 3.57 7.53
N PRO A 259 14.52 3.20 6.24
CA PRO A 259 13.87 4.03 5.24
C PRO A 259 12.38 4.19 5.57
N ARG A 260 11.72 5.17 4.94
CA ARG A 260 10.26 5.28 5.01
C ARG A 260 9.66 5.10 3.63
N GLY A 261 8.66 4.21 3.54
CA GLY A 261 7.78 4.13 2.38
C GLY A 261 6.97 5.42 2.26
N PHE A 262 6.81 5.90 1.04
CA PHE A 262 5.94 7.03 0.72
C PHE A 262 5.30 6.79 -0.65
N ALA A 263 4.29 5.92 -0.64
CA ALA A 263 3.55 5.53 -1.84
C ALA A 263 2.34 6.45 -2.06
N VAL A 264 2.14 6.88 -3.30
CA VAL A 264 1.05 7.76 -3.70
C VAL A 264 0.28 7.13 -4.87
N LYS A 265 -1.04 6.95 -4.70
CA LYS A 265 -1.98 6.54 -5.74
C LYS A 265 -2.73 7.76 -6.21
N PHE A 266 -2.75 8.01 -7.51
CA PHE A 266 -3.52 9.05 -8.16
C PHE A 266 -4.68 8.40 -8.92
N TYR A 267 -5.91 8.76 -8.59
CA TYR A 267 -7.09 8.24 -9.29
C TYR A 267 -7.35 9.11 -10.53
N THR A 268 -6.68 8.80 -11.64
CA THR A 268 -6.72 9.63 -12.86
C THR A 268 -7.86 9.22 -13.80
N ASP A 269 -8.14 10.05 -14.80
CA ASP A 269 -9.15 9.75 -15.83
C ASP A 269 -8.70 8.61 -16.78
N ASP A 270 -7.39 8.29 -16.81
CA ASP A 270 -6.81 7.19 -17.61
C ASP A 270 -6.42 5.99 -16.71
N GLY A 271 -7.10 5.83 -15.57
CA GLY A 271 -6.84 4.78 -14.59
C GLY A 271 -5.96 5.24 -13.43
N ASN A 272 -5.64 4.32 -12.53
CA ASN A 272 -4.77 4.64 -11.40
C ASN A 272 -3.32 4.83 -11.87
N TRP A 273 -2.64 5.82 -11.32
CA TRP A 273 -1.18 5.94 -11.37
C TRP A 273 -0.63 5.73 -9.95
N ASP A 274 0.32 4.83 -9.78
CA ASP A 274 0.96 4.60 -8.48
C ASP A 274 2.44 4.99 -8.51
N LEU A 275 2.78 6.09 -7.84
CA LEU A 275 4.15 6.47 -7.56
C LEU A 275 4.58 5.87 -6.21
N THR A 276 5.13 4.65 -6.26
CA THR A 276 5.53 3.86 -5.09
C THR A 276 6.92 4.23 -4.60
N GLY A 277 7.04 5.43 -4.05
CA GLY A 277 8.31 5.99 -3.61
C GLY A 277 8.73 5.69 -2.18
N ASN A 278 9.87 6.27 -1.80
CA ASN A 278 10.44 6.26 -0.45
C ASN A 278 10.83 7.68 -0.02
N ASN A 279 11.23 7.86 1.25
CA ASN A 279 11.80 9.10 1.76
C ASN A 279 13.28 9.35 1.36
N THR A 280 13.82 8.51 0.48
CA THR A 280 15.18 8.58 -0.04
C THR A 280 15.19 8.58 -1.59
N PRO A 281 16.08 9.35 -2.24
CA PRO A 281 16.20 9.37 -3.69
C PRO A 281 16.89 8.14 -4.28
N ILE A 282 17.44 7.25 -3.45
CA ILE A 282 18.26 6.09 -3.85
C ILE A 282 17.84 4.83 -3.07
N PHE A 283 18.46 3.69 -3.40
CA PHE A 283 18.25 2.44 -2.67
C PHE A 283 19.57 1.70 -2.43
N PHE A 284 19.52 0.62 -1.65
CA PHE A 284 20.69 -0.16 -1.21
C PHE A 284 21.32 -1.02 -2.32
N ILE A 285 20.57 -1.34 -3.37
CA ILE A 285 20.99 -2.27 -4.42
C ILE A 285 20.47 -1.77 -5.76
N ARG A 286 21.11 -2.23 -6.84
CA ARG A 286 20.82 -1.86 -8.23
C ARG A 286 20.34 -3.00 -9.12
N ASP A 287 20.15 -4.20 -8.55
CA ASP A 287 19.65 -5.38 -9.26
C ASP A 287 18.60 -6.11 -8.40
N PRO A 288 17.39 -6.37 -8.92
CA PRO A 288 16.28 -6.91 -8.14
C PRO A 288 16.52 -8.34 -7.68
N LEU A 289 17.44 -9.08 -8.29
CA LEU A 289 17.75 -10.45 -7.88
C LEU A 289 18.26 -10.51 -6.42
N LEU A 290 18.92 -9.44 -5.95
CA LEU A 290 19.43 -9.34 -4.59
C LEU A 290 18.38 -8.85 -3.59
N PHE A 291 17.20 -8.41 -4.04
CA PHE A 291 16.19 -7.81 -3.17
C PHE A 291 15.67 -8.78 -2.09
N PRO A 292 15.31 -10.05 -2.39
CA PRO A 292 14.90 -10.99 -1.35
C PRO A 292 16.00 -11.23 -0.31
N SER A 293 17.25 -11.41 -0.75
CA SER A 293 18.40 -11.58 0.15
C SER A 293 18.61 -10.36 1.04
N PHE A 294 18.58 -9.15 0.47
CA PHE A 294 18.65 -7.90 1.22
C PHE A 294 17.55 -7.84 2.28
N ILE A 295 16.29 -8.08 1.92
CA ILE A 295 15.16 -8.03 2.86
C ILE A 295 15.28 -9.08 3.97
N HIS A 296 15.73 -10.30 3.65
CA HIS A 296 16.00 -11.32 4.67
C HIS A 296 17.04 -10.84 5.68
N THR A 297 18.12 -10.19 5.24
CA THR A 297 19.18 -9.70 6.13
C THR A 297 18.70 -8.64 7.12
N GLN A 298 17.70 -7.84 6.73
CA GLN A 298 17.12 -6.79 7.58
C GLN A 298 16.02 -7.31 8.52
N LYS A 299 15.58 -8.55 8.32
CA LYS A 299 14.53 -9.19 9.11
C LYS A 299 15.15 -10.12 10.14
N ARG A 300 14.50 -11.26 10.37
CA ARG A 300 14.77 -12.13 11.50
C ARG A 300 15.66 -13.28 11.05
N ASN A 301 16.61 -13.64 11.88
CA ASN A 301 17.39 -14.86 11.73
C ASN A 301 16.44 -16.06 11.64
N PRO A 302 16.64 -17.00 10.68
CA PRO A 302 15.71 -18.09 10.43
C PRO A 302 15.60 -19.09 11.57
N GLN A 303 16.62 -19.20 12.44
CA GLN A 303 16.61 -20.13 13.58
C GLN A 303 16.16 -19.44 14.87
N THR A 304 16.69 -18.24 15.17
CA THR A 304 16.45 -17.59 16.46
C THR A 304 15.26 -16.64 16.44
N HIS A 305 14.80 -16.25 15.25
CA HIS A 305 13.74 -15.26 15.04
C HIS A 305 14.06 -13.84 15.59
N LEU A 306 15.33 -13.58 15.94
CA LEU A 306 15.84 -12.28 16.40
C LEU A 306 16.37 -11.44 15.23
N LYS A 307 16.49 -10.12 15.43
CA LYS A 307 17.30 -9.28 14.54
C LYS A 307 18.78 -9.61 14.73
N ASP A 308 19.54 -9.58 13.64
CA ASP A 308 20.88 -10.16 13.60
C ASP A 308 21.88 -9.19 12.94
N PRO A 309 22.74 -8.52 13.72
CA PRO A 309 23.75 -7.59 13.19
C PRO A 309 24.75 -8.23 12.24
N ASP A 310 25.08 -9.53 12.40
CA ASP A 310 25.95 -10.24 11.47
C ASP A 310 25.28 -10.35 10.11
N MET A 311 24.01 -10.77 10.06
CA MET A 311 23.28 -10.87 8.78
C MET A 311 23.23 -9.53 8.05
N VAL A 312 22.93 -8.45 8.77
CA VAL A 312 22.84 -7.10 8.22
C VAL A 312 24.18 -6.66 7.62
N TRP A 313 25.24 -6.69 8.43
CA TRP A 313 26.53 -6.14 8.02
C TRP A 313 27.34 -7.08 7.15
N ASP A 314 27.14 -8.40 7.21
CA ASP A 314 27.75 -9.34 6.26
C ASP A 314 27.30 -8.99 4.83
N PHE A 315 25.99 -8.84 4.62
CA PHE A 315 25.44 -8.45 3.32
C PHE A 315 25.94 -7.08 2.86
N TRP A 316 25.78 -6.02 3.68
CA TRP A 316 26.22 -4.68 3.28
C TRP A 316 27.72 -4.58 3.04
N SER A 317 28.54 -5.30 3.82
CA SER A 317 29.99 -5.28 3.62
C SER A 317 30.46 -6.11 2.42
N LEU A 318 29.68 -7.11 1.98
CA LEU A 318 29.90 -7.84 0.73
C LEU A 318 29.34 -7.11 -0.51
N ARG A 319 28.36 -6.23 -0.32
CA ARG A 319 27.65 -5.49 -1.36
C ARG A 319 27.87 -3.98 -1.22
N PRO A 320 29.05 -3.46 -1.60
CA PRO A 320 29.41 -2.05 -1.42
C PRO A 320 28.53 -1.08 -2.22
N GLU A 321 27.72 -1.54 -3.19
CA GLU A 321 26.69 -0.71 -3.82
C GLU A 321 25.69 -0.11 -2.82
N SER A 322 25.59 -0.69 -1.63
CA SER A 322 24.73 -0.22 -0.54
C SER A 322 25.24 1.03 0.17
N LEU A 323 26.52 1.39 0.02
CA LEU A 323 27.18 2.44 0.79
C LEU A 323 26.41 3.77 0.77
N HIS A 324 25.90 4.19 -0.39
CA HIS A 324 25.20 5.46 -0.52
C HIS A 324 23.93 5.52 0.34
N GLN A 325 23.10 4.49 0.25
CA GLN A 325 21.86 4.41 1.02
C GLN A 325 22.13 4.08 2.50
N VAL A 326 23.18 3.31 2.83
CA VAL A 326 23.60 3.09 4.22
C VAL A 326 24.03 4.42 4.85
N SER A 327 24.82 5.25 4.16
CA SER A 327 25.18 6.59 4.65
C SER A 327 23.95 7.48 4.84
N PHE A 328 22.97 7.43 3.94
CA PHE A 328 21.71 8.16 4.12
C PHE A 328 20.91 7.63 5.33
N LEU A 329 20.78 6.31 5.46
CA LEU A 329 20.05 5.63 6.54
C LEU A 329 20.61 5.94 7.93
N PHE A 330 21.93 5.97 8.06
CA PHE A 330 22.59 6.25 9.34
C PHE A 330 22.83 7.74 9.61
N SER A 331 22.47 8.61 8.65
CA SER A 331 22.36 10.05 8.91
C SER A 331 21.14 10.36 9.81
N ASP A 332 20.96 11.63 10.15
CA ASP A 332 19.79 12.09 10.93
C ASP A 332 18.47 11.76 10.23
N ARG A 333 18.45 11.71 8.89
CA ARG A 333 17.24 11.40 8.09
C ARG A 333 16.77 9.94 8.20
N GLY A 334 17.52 9.09 8.91
CA GLY A 334 17.12 7.72 9.20
C GLY A 334 15.94 7.60 10.17
N ILE A 335 15.64 8.66 10.93
CA ILE A 335 14.54 8.70 11.90
C ILE A 335 13.79 10.03 11.78
N PRO A 336 12.95 10.22 10.74
CA PRO A 336 12.16 11.43 10.61
C PRO A 336 11.17 11.59 11.76
N ASP A 337 10.89 12.84 12.13
CA ASP A 337 9.88 13.20 13.13
C ASP A 337 8.48 13.12 12.51
N GLY A 338 7.86 11.95 12.63
CA GLY A 338 6.59 11.64 11.97
C GLY A 338 6.70 11.62 10.44
N HIS A 339 5.56 11.41 9.77
CA HIS A 339 5.53 11.28 8.31
C HIS A 339 5.52 12.64 7.59
N ARG A 340 5.07 13.70 8.27
CA ARG A 340 4.87 15.03 7.68
C ARG A 340 6.17 15.79 7.45
N HIS A 341 7.24 15.43 8.15
CA HIS A 341 8.53 16.13 8.14
C HIS A 341 9.62 15.41 7.33
N MET A 342 9.24 14.58 6.36
CA MET A 342 10.15 13.96 5.41
C MET A 342 9.75 14.29 3.97
N ASN A 343 10.75 14.33 3.09
CA ASN A 343 10.49 14.34 1.65
C ASN A 343 10.04 12.95 1.20
N GLY A 344 9.51 12.85 -0.02
CA GLY A 344 9.49 11.60 -0.75
C GLY A 344 10.01 11.74 -2.16
N TYR A 345 10.31 10.60 -2.77
CA TYR A 345 10.97 10.49 -4.05
C TYR A 345 10.44 9.26 -4.77
N GLY A 346 10.31 9.34 -6.10
CA GLY A 346 10.11 8.15 -6.91
C GLY A 346 11.32 7.20 -6.89
N SER A 347 12.49 7.73 -6.48
CA SER A 347 13.82 7.12 -6.45
C SER A 347 14.33 6.72 -7.83
N HIS A 348 13.60 5.84 -8.53
CA HIS A 348 13.91 5.39 -9.88
C HIS A 348 13.89 6.50 -10.91
N THR A 349 14.64 6.27 -11.98
CA THR A 349 14.42 6.98 -13.24
C THR A 349 13.17 6.42 -13.91
N PHE A 350 12.28 7.31 -14.35
CA PHE A 350 11.10 6.99 -15.16
C PHE A 350 11.24 7.64 -16.53
N LYS A 351 10.30 7.37 -17.42
CA LYS A 351 10.23 7.97 -18.75
C LYS A 351 8.91 8.71 -18.91
N PHE A 352 8.99 9.93 -19.41
CA PHE A 352 7.84 10.69 -19.87
C PHE A 352 7.76 10.71 -21.38
N VAL A 353 6.54 10.69 -21.90
CA VAL A 353 6.26 10.72 -23.34
C VAL A 353 5.19 11.77 -23.60
N ASN A 354 5.50 12.77 -24.43
CA ASN A 354 4.56 13.84 -24.74
C ASN A 354 3.57 13.47 -25.87
N ALA A 355 2.67 14.41 -26.21
CA ALA A 355 1.65 14.20 -27.23
C ALA A 355 2.22 13.94 -28.64
N ASN A 356 3.45 14.39 -28.90
CA ASN A 356 4.16 14.18 -30.16
C ASN A 356 4.98 12.87 -30.18
N GLY A 357 4.88 12.05 -29.14
CA GLY A 357 5.65 10.82 -29.01
C GLY A 357 7.13 11.02 -28.69
N LYS A 358 7.56 12.23 -28.31
CA LYS A 358 8.95 12.46 -27.87
C LYS A 358 9.08 12.05 -26.39
N ALA A 359 10.15 11.31 -26.09
CA ALA A 359 10.42 10.85 -24.74
C ALA A 359 11.59 11.60 -24.07
N VAL A 360 11.51 11.72 -22.75
CA VAL A 360 12.59 12.15 -21.86
C VAL A 360 12.60 11.28 -20.61
N TYR A 361 13.74 11.14 -19.95
CA TYR A 361 13.81 10.54 -18.63
C TYR A 361 13.49 11.55 -17.54
N CYS A 362 12.96 11.08 -16.41
CA CYS A 362 12.66 11.92 -15.26
C CYS A 362 12.88 11.24 -13.90
N LYS A 363 13.08 12.05 -12.86
CA LYS A 363 13.05 11.64 -11.44
C LYS A 363 11.97 12.45 -10.74
N PHE A 364 11.17 11.82 -9.88
CA PHE A 364 10.16 12.51 -9.07
C PHE A 364 10.69 12.87 -7.68
N HIS A 365 10.42 14.11 -7.24
CA HIS A 365 10.76 14.61 -5.91
C HIS A 365 9.53 15.31 -5.33
N TYR A 366 9.10 14.96 -4.13
CA TYR A 366 8.02 15.67 -3.45
C TYR A 366 8.52 16.15 -2.09
N LYS A 367 8.83 17.45 -2.04
CA LYS A 367 9.50 18.10 -0.90
C LYS A 367 8.45 18.52 0.13
N THR A 368 8.70 18.22 1.41
CA THR A 368 7.77 18.58 2.48
C THR A 368 7.67 20.09 2.64
N ASP A 369 6.45 20.61 2.67
CA ASP A 369 6.19 22.03 2.94
C ASP A 369 6.24 22.35 4.45
N GLN A 370 6.32 21.32 5.30
CA GLN A 370 6.43 21.45 6.76
C GLN A 370 7.89 21.58 7.23
N GLY A 371 8.85 21.45 6.31
CA GLY A 371 10.28 21.38 6.62
C GLY A 371 10.74 20.00 7.10
N ILE A 372 12.01 19.68 6.82
CA ILE A 372 12.65 18.46 7.30
C ILE A 372 12.88 18.55 8.80
N LYS A 373 12.44 17.53 9.54
CA LYS A 373 12.66 17.39 10.99
C LYS A 373 12.91 15.92 11.30
N ASN A 374 13.88 15.66 12.17
CA ASN A 374 14.30 14.32 12.55
C ASN A 374 14.33 14.21 14.08
N LEU A 375 14.15 12.98 14.58
CA LEU A 375 14.33 12.64 15.98
C LEU A 375 15.79 12.28 16.25
N THR A 376 16.30 12.62 17.43
CA THR A 376 17.58 12.06 17.89
C THR A 376 17.40 10.57 18.21
N VAL A 377 18.51 9.83 18.32
CA VAL A 377 18.47 8.39 18.63
C VAL A 377 17.82 8.13 19.99
N GLU A 378 18.08 8.98 20.98
CA GLU A 378 17.55 8.87 22.34
C GLU A 378 16.04 9.08 22.35
N GLU A 379 15.57 10.13 21.67
CA GLU A 379 14.15 10.46 21.58
C GLU A 379 13.37 9.39 20.80
N ALA A 380 13.94 8.91 19.71
CA ALA A 380 13.41 7.80 18.94
C ALA A 380 13.27 6.52 19.77
N GLY A 381 14.30 6.18 20.56
CA GLY A 381 14.30 5.05 21.48
C GLY A 381 13.22 5.18 22.55
N ARG A 382 13.06 6.37 23.14
CA ARG A 382 12.01 6.66 24.11
C ARG A 382 10.62 6.49 23.50
N LEU A 383 10.35 7.14 22.36
CA LEU A 383 9.06 7.07 21.67
C LEU A 383 8.73 5.67 21.18
N SER A 384 9.72 4.86 20.80
CA SER A 384 9.48 3.48 20.35
C SER A 384 8.82 2.60 21.41
N ARG A 385 8.98 2.96 22.69
CA ARG A 385 8.34 2.29 23.83
C ARG A 385 7.07 3.01 24.28
N GLU A 386 7.08 4.34 24.31
CA GLU A 386 5.96 5.12 24.85
C GLU A 386 4.78 5.23 23.88
N ASP A 387 5.04 5.39 22.58
CA ASP A 387 4.05 5.45 21.53
C ASP A 387 4.59 4.77 20.26
N PRO A 388 4.53 3.42 20.17
CA PRO A 388 5.00 2.71 18.98
C PRO A 388 4.23 3.11 17.71
N ASP A 389 3.10 3.80 17.84
CA ASP A 389 2.25 4.32 16.75
C ASP A 389 2.38 5.85 16.59
N TYR A 390 3.50 6.43 16.98
CA TYR A 390 3.75 7.87 16.94
C TYR A 390 3.45 8.51 15.56
N GLY A 391 3.90 7.89 14.46
CA GLY A 391 3.71 8.41 13.11
C GLY A 391 2.25 8.34 12.66
N LEU A 392 1.56 7.26 13.03
CA LEU A 392 0.11 7.09 12.86
C LEU A 392 -0.66 8.19 13.59
N ARG A 393 -0.38 8.39 14.88
CA ARG A 393 -1.07 9.38 15.73
C ARG A 393 -0.82 10.80 15.26
N ASP A 394 0.43 11.15 14.93
CA ASP A 394 0.81 12.47 14.40
C ASP A 394 0.01 12.80 13.13
N LEU A 395 -0.01 11.89 12.15
CA LEU A 395 -0.70 12.12 10.88
C LEU A 395 -2.22 12.26 11.08
N TYR A 396 -2.83 11.36 11.87
CA TYR A 396 -4.26 11.39 12.13
C TYR A 396 -4.68 12.72 12.77
N ASN A 397 -3.99 13.11 13.86
CA ASN A 397 -4.30 14.32 14.61
C ASN A 397 -4.06 15.59 13.79
N ALA A 398 -2.99 15.64 12.99
CA ALA A 398 -2.72 16.77 12.11
C ALA A 398 -3.87 16.98 11.11
N ILE A 399 -4.37 15.92 10.49
CA ILE A 399 -5.48 16.01 9.52
C ILE A 399 -6.78 16.39 10.24
N ASP A 400 -7.12 15.77 11.36
CA ASP A 400 -8.38 16.02 12.05
C ASP A 400 -8.48 17.45 12.62
N THR A 401 -7.33 18.04 12.98
CA THR A 401 -7.24 19.43 13.44
C THR A 401 -7.11 20.47 12.31
N GLY A 402 -7.17 20.05 11.04
CA GLY A 402 -7.07 20.93 9.88
C GLY A 402 -5.65 21.37 9.51
N ASN A 403 -4.62 20.82 10.18
CA ASN A 403 -3.21 21.03 9.86
C ASN A 403 -2.77 20.07 8.75
N TYR A 404 -3.38 20.22 7.57
CA TYR A 404 -3.20 19.34 6.43
C TYR A 404 -1.75 19.37 5.92
N PRO A 405 -0.99 18.26 6.04
CA PRO A 405 0.36 18.23 5.50
C PRO A 405 0.33 18.27 3.98
N SER A 406 1.31 18.95 3.41
CA SER A 406 1.49 19.09 1.99
C SER A 406 2.93 18.92 1.54
N TRP A 407 3.08 18.55 0.27
CA TRP A 407 4.35 18.40 -0.40
C TRP A 407 4.30 19.04 -1.78
N THR A 408 5.32 19.79 -2.14
CA THR A 408 5.47 20.31 -3.50
C THR A 408 6.15 19.25 -4.37
N LEU A 409 5.46 18.80 -5.42
CA LEU A 409 5.97 17.85 -6.42
C LEU A 409 6.82 18.58 -7.46
N TYR A 410 7.99 18.01 -7.71
CA TYR A 410 8.97 18.41 -8.69
C TYR A 410 9.40 17.22 -9.54
N ILE A 411 9.97 17.51 -10.70
CA ILE A 411 10.69 16.56 -11.53
C ILE A 411 12.10 17.07 -11.83
N GLN A 412 13.05 16.15 -11.98
CA GLN A 412 14.23 16.40 -12.81
C GLN A 412 13.97 15.81 -14.19
N VAL A 413 14.54 16.40 -15.24
CA VAL A 413 14.39 15.93 -16.63
C VAL A 413 15.77 15.73 -17.23
N MET A 414 15.99 14.57 -17.84
CA MET A 414 17.22 14.21 -18.56
C MET A 414 16.80 13.73 -19.96
N THR A 415 17.40 14.33 -20.99
CA THR A 415 17.19 13.88 -22.38
C THR A 415 17.89 12.54 -22.65
N PHE A 416 17.53 11.88 -23.74
CA PHE A 416 18.18 10.61 -24.11
C PHE A 416 19.67 10.85 -24.43
N GLU A 417 20.00 11.97 -25.06
CA GLU A 417 21.37 12.36 -25.38
C GLU A 417 22.20 12.64 -24.11
N GLN A 418 21.60 13.28 -23.11
CA GLN A 418 22.25 13.48 -21.81
C GLN A 418 22.46 12.15 -21.07
N ALA A 419 21.53 11.20 -21.19
CA ALA A 419 21.65 9.89 -20.55
C ALA A 419 22.89 9.11 -21.03
N GLU A 420 23.23 9.20 -22.32
CA GLU A 420 24.42 8.55 -22.91
C GLU A 420 25.76 9.14 -22.41
N THR A 421 25.75 10.37 -21.89
CA THR A 421 26.96 11.09 -21.45
C THR A 421 27.03 11.29 -19.95
N PHE A 422 26.03 10.80 -19.21
CA PHE A 422 25.98 10.92 -17.76
C PHE A 422 27.16 10.13 -17.14
N PRO A 423 27.91 10.68 -16.16
CA PRO A 423 29.12 10.04 -15.61
C PRO A 423 28.89 8.68 -14.93
N PHE A 424 27.63 8.34 -14.65
CA PHE A 424 27.23 7.04 -14.12
C PHE A 424 26.13 6.47 -15.01
N ASN A 425 25.71 5.23 -14.76
CA ASN A 425 24.48 4.72 -15.34
C ASN A 425 23.28 5.55 -14.80
N PRO A 426 22.52 6.28 -15.66
CA PRO A 426 21.41 7.12 -15.20
C PRO A 426 20.21 6.29 -14.70
N PHE A 427 20.24 4.97 -14.88
CA PHE A 427 19.24 4.02 -14.43
C PHE A 427 19.72 3.18 -13.22
N ASP A 428 20.90 3.46 -12.67
CA ASP A 428 21.36 2.86 -11.43
C ASP A 428 20.67 3.53 -10.23
N LEU A 429 19.86 2.75 -9.49
CA LEU A 429 19.10 3.21 -8.34
C LEU A 429 19.96 3.65 -7.14
N THR A 430 21.26 3.35 -7.15
CA THR A 430 22.21 3.82 -6.14
C THR A 430 22.77 5.22 -6.46
N LYS A 431 22.38 5.80 -7.60
CA LYS A 431 22.85 7.11 -8.07
C LYS A 431 21.75 8.17 -8.05
N ILE A 432 22.12 9.38 -7.61
CA ILE A 432 21.31 10.59 -7.80
C ILE A 432 21.72 11.31 -9.07
N TRP A 433 20.83 12.14 -9.60
CA TRP A 433 21.17 13.15 -10.59
C TRP A 433 21.48 14.46 -9.84
N PRO A 434 22.70 15.00 -9.93
CA PRO A 434 23.04 16.21 -9.19
C PRO A 434 22.09 17.36 -9.54
N HIS A 435 21.54 18.04 -8.53
CA HIS A 435 20.58 19.13 -8.76
C HIS A 435 21.19 20.32 -9.52
N LYS A 436 22.52 20.48 -9.46
CA LYS A 436 23.24 21.51 -10.22
C LYS A 436 23.13 21.29 -11.73
N ASP A 437 23.19 20.03 -12.16
CA ASP A 437 23.15 19.64 -13.57
C ASP A 437 21.71 19.45 -14.05
N TYR A 438 20.86 18.91 -13.16
CA TYR A 438 19.45 18.64 -13.42
C TYR A 438 18.59 19.32 -12.35
N PRO A 439 18.25 20.61 -12.52
CA PRO A 439 17.49 21.35 -11.52
C PRO A 439 16.06 20.81 -11.36
N LEU A 440 15.49 21.04 -10.18
CA LEU A 440 14.10 20.68 -9.89
C LEU A 440 13.14 21.60 -10.65
N ILE A 441 12.26 21.01 -11.45
CA ILE A 441 11.19 21.69 -12.17
C ILE A 441 9.89 21.47 -11.38
N PRO A 442 9.22 22.54 -10.91
CA PRO A 442 7.98 22.41 -10.17
C PRO A 442 6.85 21.86 -11.05
N VAL A 443 5.95 21.09 -10.44
CA VAL A 443 4.81 20.44 -11.12
C VAL A 443 3.49 20.77 -10.43
N GLY A 444 3.41 20.54 -9.12
CA GLY A 444 2.13 20.60 -8.40
C GLY A 444 2.27 20.42 -6.90
N LYS A 445 1.14 20.29 -6.19
CA LYS A 445 1.09 20.06 -4.75
C LYS A 445 0.30 18.80 -4.41
N LEU A 446 0.83 18.00 -3.49
CA LEU A 446 0.13 16.91 -2.82
C LEU A 446 -0.37 17.44 -1.48
N ILE A 447 -1.66 17.29 -1.17
CA ILE A 447 -2.26 17.75 0.08
C ILE A 447 -3.07 16.60 0.67
N LEU A 448 -2.82 16.25 1.93
CA LEU A 448 -3.56 15.22 2.67
C LEU A 448 -4.52 15.88 3.64
N ASN A 449 -5.82 15.73 3.39
CA ASN A 449 -6.87 16.43 4.12
C ASN A 449 -8.01 15.53 4.58
N ARG A 450 -7.85 14.21 4.48
CA ARG A 450 -8.87 13.25 4.92
C ARG A 450 -8.22 12.00 5.51
N ASN A 451 -8.58 11.70 6.76
CA ASN A 451 -8.23 10.44 7.43
C ASN A 451 -9.00 9.26 6.82
N PRO A 452 -8.47 8.03 6.92
CA PRO A 452 -9.26 6.83 6.65
C PRO A 452 -10.45 6.75 7.61
N VAL A 453 -11.57 6.19 7.15
CA VAL A 453 -12.72 5.94 8.02
C VAL A 453 -12.55 4.59 8.71
N ASN A 454 -12.06 3.59 7.97
CA ASN A 454 -11.68 2.30 8.51
C ASN A 454 -10.26 1.96 8.07
N TYR A 455 -9.33 1.88 9.02
CA TYR A 455 -7.91 1.65 8.73
C TYR A 455 -7.68 0.35 7.93
N PHE A 456 -8.36 -0.74 8.29
CA PHE A 456 -8.16 -2.03 7.62
C PHE A 456 -8.61 -1.99 6.15
N ALA A 457 -9.81 -1.48 5.89
CA ALA A 457 -10.38 -1.36 4.55
C ALA A 457 -9.62 -0.36 3.67
N ASP A 458 -9.25 0.79 4.23
CA ASP A 458 -8.72 1.93 3.48
C ASP A 458 -7.18 1.92 3.40
N VAL A 459 -6.47 1.33 4.37
CA VAL A 459 -5.01 1.41 4.49
C VAL A 459 -4.36 0.03 4.40
N GLU A 460 -4.83 -0.95 5.19
CA GLU A 460 -4.20 -2.27 5.19
C GLU A 460 -4.41 -2.98 3.84
N GLN A 461 -5.62 -2.88 3.27
CA GLN A 461 -5.95 -3.43 1.95
C GLN A 461 -5.52 -2.56 0.75
N LEU A 462 -4.91 -1.40 0.99
CA LEU A 462 -4.41 -0.53 -0.08
C LEU A 462 -3.29 -1.24 -0.86
N ALA A 463 -3.38 -1.28 -2.18
CA ALA A 463 -2.41 -1.90 -3.06
C ALA A 463 -1.86 -0.85 -4.03
N PHE A 464 -0.55 -0.61 -3.98
CA PHE A 464 0.13 0.30 -4.90
C PHE A 464 1.06 -0.49 -5.82
N ASP A 465 0.87 -0.39 -7.12
CA ASP A 465 1.65 -1.16 -8.10
C ASP A 465 2.45 -0.20 -8.99
N PRO A 466 3.80 -0.19 -8.96
CA PRO A 466 4.56 0.68 -9.85
C PRO A 466 4.31 0.41 -11.35
N SER A 467 3.69 -0.71 -11.73
CA SER A 467 3.22 -0.96 -13.11
C SER A 467 1.93 -0.23 -13.47
N ASN A 468 1.19 0.33 -12.52
CA ASN A 468 0.07 1.23 -12.78
C ASN A 468 0.61 2.58 -13.26
N MET A 469 0.87 2.69 -14.56
CA MET A 469 1.31 3.91 -15.23
C MET A 469 0.36 4.27 -16.38
N PRO A 470 -0.32 5.42 -16.35
CA PRO A 470 -1.18 5.87 -17.43
C PRO A 470 -0.36 6.34 -18.64
N PRO A 471 -0.96 6.45 -19.84
CA PRO A 471 -0.27 6.93 -21.03
C PRO A 471 0.47 8.25 -20.81
N GLY A 472 1.75 8.29 -21.20
CA GLY A 472 2.62 9.44 -20.99
C GLY A 472 3.59 9.28 -19.81
N ILE A 473 3.44 8.23 -19.00
CA ILE A 473 4.38 7.79 -17.97
C ILE A 473 4.75 6.34 -18.25
N GLU A 474 6.04 6.03 -18.30
CA GLU A 474 6.57 4.70 -18.61
C GLU A 474 7.77 4.38 -17.71
N PRO A 475 8.11 3.09 -17.52
CA PRO A 475 9.33 2.71 -16.83
C PRO A 475 10.59 3.03 -17.66
N SER A 476 11.72 3.16 -16.98
CA SER A 476 13.05 3.19 -17.60
C SER A 476 13.71 1.80 -17.57
N PRO A 477 14.90 1.63 -18.17
CA PRO A 477 15.71 0.41 -18.05
C PRO A 477 16.30 0.12 -16.66
N ASP A 478 15.96 0.88 -15.61
CA ASP A 478 16.38 0.61 -14.23
C ASP A 478 15.97 -0.82 -13.83
N LYS A 479 16.96 -1.69 -13.61
CA LYS A 479 16.74 -3.11 -13.31
C LYS A 479 15.85 -3.30 -12.08
N MET A 480 16.03 -2.49 -11.05
CA MET A 480 15.22 -2.56 -9.83
C MET A 480 13.77 -2.20 -10.14
N LEU A 481 13.54 -1.13 -10.90
CA LEU A 481 12.18 -0.76 -11.33
C LEU A 481 11.54 -1.90 -12.12
N GLN A 482 12.25 -2.48 -13.08
CA GLN A 482 11.76 -3.61 -13.89
C GLN A 482 11.31 -4.80 -13.03
N GLY A 483 12.09 -5.18 -12.01
CA GLY A 483 11.68 -6.23 -11.06
C GLY A 483 10.41 -5.87 -10.26
N ARG A 484 10.26 -4.59 -9.89
CA ARG A 484 9.09 -4.09 -9.14
C ARG A 484 7.81 -4.09 -9.99
N LEU A 485 7.90 -3.93 -11.31
CA LEU A 485 6.72 -3.99 -12.20
C LEU A 485 5.98 -5.33 -12.08
N PHE A 486 6.72 -6.42 -11.86
CA PHE A 486 6.19 -7.76 -11.62
C PHE A 486 5.79 -7.98 -10.15
N SER A 487 6.70 -7.68 -9.23
CA SER A 487 6.61 -8.14 -7.84
C SER A 487 5.38 -7.62 -7.07
N TYR A 488 4.94 -6.39 -7.33
CA TYR A 488 3.84 -5.79 -6.57
C TYR A 488 2.47 -6.41 -6.92
N PRO A 489 2.03 -6.46 -8.19
CA PRO A 489 0.81 -7.17 -8.54
C PRO A 489 0.83 -8.64 -8.12
N ASP A 490 1.98 -9.30 -8.17
CA ASP A 490 2.14 -10.69 -7.72
C ASP A 490 1.85 -10.84 -6.21
N THR A 491 2.55 -10.08 -5.35
CA THR A 491 2.31 -10.15 -3.91
C THR A 491 0.91 -9.69 -3.52
N HIS A 492 0.27 -8.80 -4.28
CA HIS A 492 -1.11 -8.37 -4.02
C HIS A 492 -2.14 -9.47 -4.33
N ARG A 493 -1.94 -10.24 -5.40
CA ARG A 493 -2.80 -11.41 -5.70
C ARG A 493 -2.73 -12.47 -4.60
N HIS A 494 -1.57 -12.64 -3.97
CA HIS A 494 -1.42 -13.51 -2.80
C HIS A 494 -2.06 -12.91 -1.54
N ARG A 495 -1.67 -11.67 -1.18
CA ARG A 495 -2.02 -11.04 0.10
C ARG A 495 -3.51 -10.70 0.22
N LEU A 496 -4.11 -10.22 -0.87
CA LEU A 496 -5.48 -9.70 -0.90
C LEU A 496 -6.44 -10.57 -1.72
N GLY A 497 -5.90 -11.37 -2.65
CA GLY A 497 -6.67 -12.21 -3.55
C GLY A 497 -6.61 -11.75 -5.01
N ALA A 498 -7.02 -12.65 -5.92
CA ALA A 498 -6.94 -12.43 -7.37
C ALA A 498 -7.67 -11.15 -7.83
N ASN A 499 -8.77 -10.80 -7.18
CA ASN A 499 -9.62 -9.65 -7.50
C ASN A 499 -9.33 -8.41 -6.62
N TYR A 500 -8.11 -8.24 -6.08
CA TYR A 500 -7.78 -7.12 -5.17
C TYR A 500 -8.05 -5.72 -5.73
N LEU A 501 -8.03 -5.55 -7.06
CA LEU A 501 -8.37 -4.28 -7.73
C LEU A 501 -9.86 -3.92 -7.64
N GLN A 502 -10.72 -4.87 -7.25
CA GLN A 502 -12.14 -4.63 -7.00
C GLN A 502 -12.41 -4.10 -5.58
N ILE A 503 -11.44 -4.19 -4.67
CA ILE A 503 -11.53 -3.58 -3.33
C ILE A 503 -11.68 -2.06 -3.51
N PRO A 504 -12.62 -1.38 -2.82
CA PRO A 504 -12.98 0.01 -3.11
C PRO A 504 -11.81 0.99 -3.19
N VAL A 505 -10.84 0.90 -2.27
CA VAL A 505 -9.67 1.80 -2.26
C VAL A 505 -8.71 1.56 -3.43
N ASN A 506 -8.72 0.37 -4.02
CA ASN A 506 -7.86 0.00 -5.15
C ASN A 506 -8.54 0.21 -6.50
N CYS A 507 -9.86 0.31 -6.52
CA CYS A 507 -10.65 0.51 -7.73
C CYS A 507 -10.28 1.83 -8.41
N PRO A 508 -10.00 1.84 -9.72
CA PRO A 508 -9.78 3.08 -10.48
C PRO A 508 -11.11 3.78 -10.76
N PHE A 509 -11.80 4.23 -9.71
CA PHE A 509 -13.18 4.73 -9.79
C PHE A 509 -13.37 5.97 -10.68
N ARG A 510 -12.28 6.62 -11.11
CA ARG A 510 -12.26 7.74 -12.07
C ARG A 510 -12.20 7.30 -13.53
N ALA A 511 -11.97 6.01 -13.78
CA ALA A 511 -11.91 5.40 -15.10
C ALA A 511 -12.94 4.26 -15.23
N ARG A 512 -13.30 3.92 -16.47
CA ARG A 512 -14.14 2.76 -16.76
C ARG A 512 -13.26 1.53 -16.99
N VAL A 513 -13.32 0.55 -16.10
CA VAL A 513 -12.70 -0.77 -16.33
C VAL A 513 -13.59 -1.56 -17.29
N ALA A 514 -13.08 -1.86 -18.48
CA ALA A 514 -13.76 -2.67 -19.49
C ALA A 514 -12.72 -3.50 -20.25
N ASN A 515 -12.75 -4.82 -20.08
CA ASN A 515 -11.74 -5.73 -20.62
C ASN A 515 -12.30 -7.17 -20.73
N TYR A 516 -11.39 -8.13 -20.90
CA TYR A 516 -11.72 -9.55 -21.13
C TYR A 516 -11.38 -10.46 -19.93
N GLN A 517 -11.03 -9.88 -18.77
CA GLN A 517 -10.83 -10.65 -17.52
C GLN A 517 -12.19 -10.95 -16.88
N ARG A 518 -12.34 -12.15 -16.30
CA ARG A 518 -13.57 -12.63 -15.67
C ARG A 518 -13.27 -13.48 -14.43
N ASP A 519 -14.30 -13.67 -13.62
CA ASP A 519 -14.39 -14.66 -12.53
C ASP A 519 -13.38 -14.38 -11.40
N GLY A 520 -12.74 -15.43 -10.87
CA GLY A 520 -11.86 -15.36 -9.72
C GLY A 520 -12.59 -15.28 -8.37
N PRO A 521 -11.91 -15.66 -7.27
CA PRO A 521 -12.50 -15.60 -5.93
C PRO A 521 -12.91 -14.17 -5.56
N MET A 522 -14.00 -14.05 -4.80
CA MET A 522 -14.55 -12.75 -4.35
C MET A 522 -14.77 -11.76 -5.51
N CYS A 523 -15.35 -12.20 -6.63
CA CYS A 523 -15.86 -11.29 -7.65
C CYS A 523 -17.05 -10.51 -7.08
N VAL A 524 -16.88 -9.21 -6.81
CA VAL A 524 -17.85 -8.39 -6.05
C VAL A 524 -18.72 -7.47 -6.92
N PHE A 525 -18.32 -7.22 -8.17
CA PHE A 525 -19.15 -6.52 -9.16
C PHE A 525 -19.96 -7.52 -10.00
N ASP A 526 -20.63 -7.03 -11.04
CA ASP A 526 -21.43 -7.83 -11.98
C ASP A 526 -20.61 -8.69 -12.96
N ASN A 527 -19.30 -8.83 -12.74
CA ASN A 527 -18.35 -9.56 -13.59
C ASN A 527 -18.38 -9.10 -15.08
N GLN A 528 -18.72 -7.83 -15.34
CA GLN A 528 -18.93 -7.28 -16.68
C GLN A 528 -20.11 -7.93 -17.45
N GLY A 529 -21.02 -8.60 -16.74
CA GLY A 529 -22.28 -9.14 -17.27
C GLY A 529 -22.11 -10.10 -18.46
N GLY A 530 -23.02 -10.00 -19.42
CA GLY A 530 -23.02 -10.83 -20.64
C GLY A 530 -22.10 -10.33 -21.76
N ALA A 531 -21.16 -9.42 -21.49
CA ALA A 531 -20.26 -8.89 -22.51
C ALA A 531 -19.29 -9.98 -23.03
N PRO A 532 -18.93 -9.99 -24.33
CA PRO A 532 -17.96 -10.93 -24.89
C PRO A 532 -16.66 -10.99 -24.06
N ASN A 533 -16.17 -12.20 -23.79
CA ASN A 533 -15.01 -12.45 -22.93
C ASN A 533 -13.74 -12.87 -23.71
N TYR A 534 -13.73 -12.73 -25.04
CA TYR A 534 -12.59 -13.01 -25.90
C TYR A 534 -12.30 -11.85 -26.87
N PHE A 535 -11.04 -11.72 -27.29
CA PHE A 535 -10.56 -10.69 -28.21
C PHE A 535 -9.62 -11.29 -29.27
N PRO A 536 -9.73 -10.92 -30.55
CA PRO A 536 -10.76 -10.04 -31.13
C PRO A 536 -12.15 -10.71 -31.15
N ASN A 537 -13.23 -9.92 -31.25
CA ASN A 537 -14.61 -10.41 -31.42
C ASN A 537 -15.41 -9.52 -32.36
N SER A 538 -16.52 -10.03 -32.90
CA SER A 538 -17.43 -9.30 -33.80
C SER A 538 -18.70 -8.81 -33.12
N PHE A 539 -18.70 -8.72 -31.78
CA PHE A 539 -19.87 -8.47 -30.95
C PHE A 539 -19.77 -7.15 -30.17
N SER A 540 -18.97 -6.20 -30.67
CA SER A 540 -18.78 -4.86 -30.09
C SER A 540 -18.26 -4.87 -28.64
N GLY A 541 -17.38 -5.83 -28.31
CA GLY A 541 -16.64 -5.81 -27.05
C GLY A 541 -15.64 -4.64 -26.95
N PRO A 542 -14.94 -4.47 -25.81
CA PRO A 542 -13.91 -3.45 -25.64
C PRO A 542 -12.79 -3.52 -26.70
N GLU A 543 -12.43 -2.39 -27.29
CA GLU A 543 -11.38 -2.26 -28.32
C GLU A 543 -10.12 -1.57 -27.79
N ASN A 544 -8.96 -1.89 -28.36
CA ASN A 544 -7.70 -1.23 -28.04
C ASN A 544 -7.68 0.23 -28.54
N GLN A 545 -6.84 1.06 -27.93
CA GLN A 545 -6.70 2.48 -28.27
C GLN A 545 -5.26 2.76 -28.76
N PRO A 546 -5.02 2.88 -30.08
CA PRO A 546 -3.66 3.05 -30.62
C PRO A 546 -2.88 4.24 -30.07
N LYS A 547 -3.56 5.32 -29.67
CA LYS A 547 -2.94 6.50 -29.03
C LYS A 547 -2.28 6.21 -27.67
N ALA A 548 -2.63 5.09 -27.05
CA ALA A 548 -2.09 4.61 -25.78
C ALA A 548 -0.90 3.65 -25.96
N LEU A 549 -0.47 3.37 -27.20
CA LEU A 549 0.76 2.60 -27.45
C LEU A 549 1.97 3.23 -26.75
N GLU A 550 2.81 2.36 -26.22
CA GLU A 550 4.04 2.70 -25.51
C GLU A 550 5.08 3.30 -26.48
N HIS A 551 5.98 4.13 -25.94
CA HIS A 551 7.08 4.67 -26.70
C HIS A 551 8.08 3.57 -27.10
N ARG A 552 8.23 3.38 -28.40
CA ARG A 552 9.25 2.51 -28.99
C ARG A 552 10.64 3.12 -28.83
N TYR A 553 11.58 2.37 -28.28
CA TYR A 553 13.00 2.70 -28.27
C TYR A 553 13.80 1.51 -28.79
N HIS A 554 14.97 1.77 -29.37
CA HIS A 554 15.84 0.72 -29.89
C HIS A 554 16.74 0.17 -28.78
N VAL A 555 16.93 -1.16 -28.82
CA VAL A 555 17.86 -1.87 -27.95
C VAL A 555 18.73 -2.74 -28.86
N SER A 556 20.05 -2.68 -28.68
CA SER A 556 21.01 -3.53 -29.39
C SER A 556 22.03 -4.03 -28.37
N ALA A 557 21.92 -5.29 -27.96
CA ALA A 557 22.80 -5.92 -26.98
C ALA A 557 22.59 -7.44 -26.97
N ASP A 558 23.60 -8.18 -26.52
CA ASP A 558 23.46 -9.58 -26.14
C ASP A 558 22.53 -9.73 -24.93
N VAL A 559 21.69 -10.76 -24.93
CA VAL A 559 20.84 -11.09 -23.79
C VAL A 559 21.62 -11.96 -22.81
N GLN A 560 22.16 -11.35 -21.75
CA GLN A 560 22.91 -12.04 -20.70
C GLN A 560 22.80 -11.34 -19.33
N ARG A 561 23.43 -11.93 -18.30
CA ARG A 561 23.50 -11.36 -16.95
C ARG A 561 24.72 -10.45 -16.82
N PHE A 562 24.58 -9.18 -17.20
CA PHE A 562 25.64 -8.19 -17.03
C PHE A 562 25.83 -7.87 -15.55
N ASN A 563 27.05 -8.12 -15.05
CA ASN A 563 27.47 -7.75 -13.71
C ASN A 563 27.44 -6.21 -13.58
N SER A 564 26.89 -5.73 -12.47
CA SER A 564 26.94 -4.31 -12.10
C SER A 564 27.48 -4.11 -10.68
N ALA A 565 28.07 -5.14 -10.07
CA ALA A 565 28.62 -5.07 -8.72
C ALA A 565 29.84 -4.13 -8.61
N ASP A 566 30.60 -4.01 -9.69
CA ASP A 566 31.83 -3.24 -9.86
C ASP A 566 31.62 -1.84 -10.45
N GLU A 567 30.39 -1.47 -10.80
CA GLU A 567 30.04 -0.06 -11.05
C GLU A 567 30.39 0.80 -9.81
N ASP A 568 30.64 2.09 -10.02
CA ASP A 568 31.10 3.00 -8.96
C ASP A 568 30.22 2.93 -7.71
N ASN A 569 30.83 2.67 -6.55
CA ASN A 569 30.13 2.49 -5.27
C ASN A 569 30.45 3.59 -4.25
N VAL A 570 31.28 4.58 -4.59
CA VAL A 570 31.91 5.46 -3.60
C VAL A 570 31.85 6.95 -3.94
N THR A 571 31.80 7.33 -5.22
CA THR A 571 32.00 8.72 -5.64
C THR A 571 30.89 9.63 -5.11
N GLN A 572 29.62 9.29 -5.34
CA GLN A 572 28.51 10.08 -4.79
C GLN A 572 28.38 9.97 -3.27
N VAL A 573 28.87 8.87 -2.68
CA VAL A 573 28.89 8.70 -1.21
C VAL A 573 29.91 9.65 -0.58
N ARG A 574 31.05 9.83 -1.24
CA ARG A 574 32.07 10.80 -0.85
C ARG A 574 31.53 12.22 -0.94
N ASP A 575 30.81 12.55 -2.00
CA ASP A 575 30.17 13.87 -2.13
C ASP A 575 29.13 14.10 -1.04
N PHE A 576 28.31 13.10 -0.71
CA PHE A 576 27.39 13.17 0.42
C PHE A 576 28.12 13.44 1.74
N TYR A 577 29.18 12.67 2.05
CA TYR A 577 29.93 12.81 3.29
C TYR A 577 30.69 14.14 3.40
N THR A 578 31.34 14.58 2.31
CA THR A 578 32.27 15.72 2.33
C THR A 578 31.62 17.05 1.97
N GLN A 579 30.61 17.06 1.10
CA GLN A 579 30.00 18.28 0.55
C GLN A 579 28.58 18.54 1.06
N VAL A 580 27.83 17.50 1.43
CA VAL A 580 26.42 17.65 1.87
C VAL A 580 26.32 17.72 3.40
N LEU A 581 26.99 16.81 4.10
CA LEU A 581 26.96 16.80 5.55
C LEU A 581 27.88 17.85 6.16
N ASN A 582 27.44 18.46 7.26
CA ASN A 582 28.32 19.23 8.13
C ASN A 582 29.08 18.32 9.12
N GLU A 583 29.97 18.90 9.92
CA GLU A 583 30.84 18.15 10.82
C GLU A 583 30.08 17.39 11.92
N GLU A 584 29.06 18.01 12.51
CA GLU A 584 28.24 17.38 13.55
C GLU A 584 27.39 16.25 12.98
N GLU A 585 26.89 16.40 11.76
CA GLU A 585 26.17 15.34 11.04
C GLU A 585 27.11 14.17 10.69
N ARG A 586 28.35 14.44 10.26
CA ARG A 586 29.37 13.40 10.03
C ARG A 586 29.71 12.64 11.30
N LYS A 587 29.83 13.35 12.43
CA LYS A 587 30.04 12.75 13.76
C LYS A 587 28.90 11.82 14.13
N ARG A 588 27.65 12.30 14.09
CA ARG A 588 26.46 11.47 14.39
C ARG A 588 26.34 10.29 13.44
N LEU A 589 26.62 10.47 12.15
CA LEU A 589 26.63 9.38 11.17
C LEU A 589 27.59 8.25 11.58
N CYS A 590 28.82 8.58 11.98
CA CYS A 590 29.80 7.59 12.42
C CYS A 590 29.39 6.92 13.73
N GLU A 591 28.85 7.69 14.69
CA GLU A 591 28.32 7.18 15.97
C GLU A 591 27.15 6.22 15.76
N ASN A 592 26.22 6.57 14.88
CA ASN A 592 25.07 5.74 14.53
C ASN A 592 25.50 4.43 13.87
N ILE A 593 26.47 4.47 12.95
CA ILE A 593 27.00 3.27 12.28
C ILE A 593 27.70 2.38 13.30
N ALA A 594 28.65 2.92 14.06
CA ALA A 594 29.43 2.16 15.03
C ALA A 594 28.52 1.57 16.13
N GLY A 595 27.50 2.30 16.56
CA GLY A 595 26.53 1.85 17.56
C GLY A 595 25.73 0.60 17.17
N HIS A 596 25.58 0.32 15.86
CA HIS A 596 24.95 -0.90 15.34
C HIS A 596 25.99 -1.94 14.88
N LEU A 597 27.07 -1.51 14.22
CA LEU A 597 28.11 -2.38 13.69
C LEU A 597 28.95 -3.07 14.77
N LYS A 598 29.04 -2.49 15.98
CA LYS A 598 29.77 -3.08 17.11
C LYS A 598 29.32 -4.50 17.47
N ASP A 599 28.06 -4.85 17.18
CA ASP A 599 27.49 -6.14 17.55
C ASP A 599 27.71 -7.22 16.47
N ALA A 600 28.31 -6.87 15.34
CA ALA A 600 28.74 -7.83 14.33
C ALA A 600 30.14 -8.37 14.62
N GLN A 601 30.48 -9.54 14.09
CA GLN A 601 31.79 -10.17 14.24
C GLN A 601 32.92 -9.28 13.69
N LEU A 602 34.09 -9.36 14.33
CA LEU A 602 35.24 -8.49 14.03
C LEU A 602 35.69 -8.52 12.55
N PHE A 603 35.56 -9.67 11.87
CA PHE A 603 35.91 -9.75 10.44
C PHE A 603 34.92 -8.98 9.55
N ILE A 604 33.65 -8.94 9.94
CA ILE A 604 32.60 -8.16 9.28
C ILE A 604 32.85 -6.67 9.55
N GLN A 605 33.13 -6.30 10.81
CA GLN A 605 33.52 -4.94 11.18
C GLN A 605 34.69 -4.44 10.31
N LYS A 606 35.76 -5.24 10.20
CA LYS A 606 36.92 -4.93 9.36
C LYS A 606 36.55 -4.71 7.89
N ARG A 607 35.72 -5.58 7.31
CA ARG A 607 35.29 -5.46 5.91
C ARG A 607 34.41 -4.22 5.68
N ALA A 608 33.48 -3.95 6.60
CA ALA A 608 32.63 -2.77 6.54
C ALA A 608 33.46 -1.48 6.64
N VAL A 609 34.39 -1.37 7.59
CA VAL A 609 35.30 -0.22 7.74
C VAL A 609 36.15 -0.03 6.48
N LYS A 610 36.62 -1.11 5.84
CA LYS A 610 37.33 -1.01 4.57
C LYS A 610 36.47 -0.30 3.52
N ASN A 611 35.21 -0.71 3.35
CA ASN A 611 34.30 -0.07 2.39
C ASN A 611 34.07 1.42 2.71
N PHE A 612 33.93 1.80 3.99
CA PHE A 612 33.83 3.21 4.38
C PHE A 612 35.14 3.99 4.16
N THR A 613 36.29 3.33 4.28
CA THR A 613 37.61 3.91 3.96
C THR A 613 37.73 4.18 2.46
N ASP A 614 37.21 3.27 1.62
CA ASP A 614 37.17 3.44 0.15
C ASP A 614 36.30 4.66 -0.25
N VAL A 615 35.28 5.00 0.55
CA VAL A 615 34.54 6.27 0.42
C VAL A 615 35.43 7.46 0.79
N HIS A 616 35.93 7.49 2.02
CA HIS A 616 36.85 8.54 2.50
C HIS A 616 37.65 8.03 3.71
N PRO A 617 38.97 8.30 3.81
CA PRO A 617 39.80 7.81 4.91
C PRO A 617 39.30 8.23 6.29
N ASP A 618 38.87 9.50 6.45
CA ASP A 618 38.30 9.97 7.72
C ASP A 618 36.99 9.27 8.09
N TYR A 619 36.20 8.85 7.09
CA TYR A 619 34.94 8.18 7.36
C TYR A 619 35.19 6.79 7.95
N GLY A 620 36.10 6.03 7.34
CA GLY A 620 36.55 4.73 7.86
C GLY A 620 37.25 4.85 9.22
N SER A 621 38.19 5.78 9.37
CA SER A 621 38.99 5.91 10.60
C SER A 621 38.17 6.33 11.82
N ARG A 622 37.18 7.21 11.65
CA ARG A 622 36.27 7.61 12.73
C ARG A 622 35.38 6.46 13.19
N ILE A 623 34.85 5.66 12.26
CA ILE A 623 34.08 4.46 12.60
C ILE A 623 34.98 3.46 13.33
N GLN A 624 36.19 3.21 12.82
CA GLN A 624 37.14 2.29 13.46
C GLN A 624 37.47 2.71 14.89
N ALA A 625 37.75 3.99 15.14
CA ALA A 625 38.07 4.50 16.47
C ALA A 625 36.90 4.29 17.47
N LEU A 626 35.66 4.44 17.01
CA LEU A 626 34.47 4.16 17.82
C LEU A 626 34.29 2.67 18.10
N LEU A 627 34.51 1.82 17.09
CA LEU A 627 34.46 0.35 17.25
C LEU A 627 35.54 -0.14 18.22
N ASP A 628 36.77 0.39 18.13
CA ASP A 628 37.86 0.05 19.05
C ASP A 628 37.47 0.37 20.51
N LYS A 629 36.78 1.50 20.72
CA LYS A 629 36.22 1.88 22.02
C LYS A 629 35.16 0.88 22.50
N TYR A 630 34.19 0.50 21.66
CA TYR A 630 33.15 -0.47 22.02
C TYR A 630 33.74 -1.85 22.32
N ASN A 631 34.59 -2.37 21.44
CA ASN A 631 35.22 -3.68 21.57
C ASN A 631 36.15 -3.77 22.80
N ALA A 632 36.77 -2.67 23.21
CA ALA A 632 37.56 -2.60 24.44
C ALA A 632 36.69 -2.61 25.71
N MET A 633 35.48 -2.02 25.67
CA MET A 633 34.53 -2.03 26.79
C MET A 633 33.91 -3.41 26.98
N GLU A 634 33.58 -4.11 25.90
CA GLU A 634 32.99 -5.46 25.97
C GLU A 634 33.94 -6.47 26.63
N LYS A 635 35.23 -6.42 26.30
CA LYS A 635 36.27 -7.23 26.96
C LYS A 635 36.36 -7.02 28.47
N LYS A 636 35.93 -5.86 28.99
CA LYS A 636 35.90 -5.58 30.44
C LYS A 636 34.64 -6.11 31.14
N ASN A 637 33.55 -6.31 30.40
CA ASN A 637 32.25 -6.73 30.93
C ASN A 637 32.01 -8.25 30.82
N VAL A 638 33.04 -9.04 30.49
CA VAL A 638 32.97 -10.51 30.58
C VAL A 638 32.78 -10.89 32.05
N ILE A 639 31.53 -11.12 32.46
CA ILE A 639 31.21 -11.73 33.74
C ILE A 639 31.88 -13.10 33.75
N ARG A 640 32.96 -13.23 34.53
CA ARG A 640 33.55 -14.52 34.87
C ARG A 640 32.51 -15.26 35.72
N THR A 641 31.72 -16.12 35.10
CA THR A 641 30.97 -17.13 35.84
C THR A 641 31.97 -18.00 36.59
N PHE A 642 32.06 -17.81 37.91
CA PHE A 642 32.73 -18.77 38.78
C PHE A 642 31.93 -20.07 38.73
N THR A 643 32.37 -21.03 37.93
CA THR A 643 31.97 -22.43 38.13
C THR A 643 32.50 -22.86 39.49
N ARG A 644 31.60 -23.01 40.47
CA ARG A 644 31.89 -23.66 41.75
C ARG A 644 32.45 -25.06 41.45
N PRO A 645 33.57 -25.50 42.05
CA PRO A 645 34.00 -26.88 41.95
C PRO A 645 32.87 -27.75 42.51
N SER A 646 32.40 -28.70 41.70
CA SER A 646 31.45 -29.72 42.15
C SER A 646 32.02 -30.44 43.37
N HIS A 647 31.40 -30.26 44.53
CA HIS A 647 31.64 -31.16 45.66
C HIS A 647 31.22 -32.56 45.22
N HIS A 648 32.20 -33.45 45.08
CA HIS A 648 31.93 -34.87 45.02
C HIS A 648 31.18 -35.28 46.29
N LEU A 649 29.93 -35.70 46.13
CA LEU A 649 29.18 -36.41 47.16
C LEU A 649 30.01 -37.64 47.56
N ALA A 650 30.37 -37.73 48.84
CA ALA A 650 31.08 -38.87 49.40
C ALA A 650 30.21 -40.13 49.29
N ALA A 651 30.84 -41.28 49.05
CA ALA A 651 30.20 -42.57 48.76
C ALA A 651 29.19 -43.06 49.82
N LYS A 652 29.10 -42.43 51.00
CA LYS A 652 28.14 -42.76 52.05
C LYS A 652 26.71 -42.27 51.78
N GLU A 653 26.50 -41.25 50.94
CA GLU A 653 25.14 -40.73 50.66
C GLU A 653 24.41 -41.44 49.51
N LYS A 654 25.08 -42.37 48.80
CA LYS A 654 24.44 -43.19 47.76
C LYS A 654 23.71 -44.45 48.28
N ALA A 655 23.79 -44.76 49.57
CA ALA A 655 23.24 -46.00 50.12
C ALA A 655 21.81 -45.86 50.71
N ASN A 656 21.21 -44.66 50.69
CA ASN A 656 19.87 -44.40 51.21
C ASN A 656 18.93 -43.72 50.19
N LEU A 657 19.14 -43.96 48.90
CA LEU A 657 18.21 -43.59 47.81
C LEU A 657 17.78 -44.82 47.04
#